data_AF-A0AAV9CI84-F1
#
_entry.id   AF-A0AAV9CI84-F1
#
_cell.length_a   1.000
_cell.length_b   1.000
_cell.length_c   1.000
_cell.angle_alpha   90.00
_cell.angle_beta   90.00
_cell.angle_gamma   90.00
#
_symmetry.space_group_name_H-M   'P 1'
#
loop_
_entity.id
_entity.type
_entity.pdbx_description
1 polymer ?
#
loop_
_entity_poly.entity_id
_entity_poly.type
_entity_poly.pdbx_seq_one_letter_code
_entity_poly.pdbx_strand_id
1 'polypeptide(L)'
;MENAMDVFDPENDSNREQFRRFSFRKRQSASSVSPIEGNSASRFTDARLLYDDDNMQPRPNVALLLEDIKQEVENFDNEGLDVVGKAGSHLLKSCKREDDVLAEGGESTFILFASLLDSAIQGLMPFSDLILQFENTCRNVSESIRFGNSGRHRVFEDKLMRQRAQLLLDEAASWSLLWYLFGKGNEVHPEDLILLPTTSHQDACQYVMGDHTAQLCLRIVQWLEGLASEALDLEEKVRGSHVGSYLPSSGVWHHTQRFLKKRNDDPAIVQHLDFDAPTREVAQLLPDDKKQDESLLEDVWILLRAGRSEEACELCRSAGQSWRAATLTSFGGLDLFPSIEALQKNGKSRTLQALELESGIGRQRRLWKWTSYYTSEKIADQDGGKYEAAVYASRCGNLKRMLPVCTDWESACWAMAKSWFDTQVDLYLGQVQQDEPDPSKSSCDSVMNGSSRQEGQSLQVPLGPESWPCHVLDQQPLDLPALLQKLHSSDIVHEVVCRGCKDHHRQIEMNLMSGDIAQLLDLLWSWMSPLEDDKDVLRPHIDPQMIRFGAHLVLVLRHLLAGEVDTFREKLMTVGDFILQMYTMFLFSKNHEELIGIYASQLAPHRCIDLFVNMMELRMNDSVQVKYKIFLSAIEYLPFSTGDGSKGCFENIIERVLQRSRDIKIGNCDKTFYVSEQKHFTESSKSHSYSVALLHTAIYYQ
;
A
#
# COMPACT_ATOMS: atom_id res chain seq x y z
N MET A 1 14.17 -45.84 35.59
CA MET A 1 14.64 -47.23 35.38
C MET A 1 13.91 -47.76 34.16
N GLU A 2 14.68 -48.11 33.13
CA GLU A 2 14.39 -48.85 31.89
C GLU A 2 12.96 -49.22 31.41
N ASN A 3 12.78 -49.02 30.09
CA ASN A 3 12.13 -49.86 29.07
C ASN A 3 10.58 -49.93 28.91
N ALA A 4 10.12 -49.37 27.78
CA ALA A 4 9.28 -50.01 26.74
C ALA A 4 9.11 -49.02 25.57
N MET A 5 9.85 -49.13 24.46
CA MET A 5 9.69 -50.01 23.28
C MET A 5 8.99 -49.30 22.10
N ASP A 6 9.80 -48.98 21.07
CA ASP A 6 9.35 -48.62 19.73
C ASP A 6 8.54 -49.75 19.08
N VAL A 7 7.55 -49.37 18.26
CA VAL A 7 7.00 -50.20 17.19
C VAL A 7 7.11 -49.41 15.89
N PHE A 8 8.12 -49.74 15.10
CA PHE A 8 8.27 -49.27 13.72
C PHE A 8 7.37 -50.12 12.80
N ASP A 9 6.57 -49.47 11.97
CA ASP A 9 5.77 -50.11 10.92
C ASP A 9 6.40 -49.85 9.53
N PRO A 10 6.85 -50.88 8.78
CA PRO A 10 7.72 -50.70 7.61
C PRO A 10 7.04 -50.95 6.25
N GLU A 11 5.96 -50.24 5.92
CA GLU A 11 5.35 -50.27 4.57
C GLU A 11 4.99 -48.88 4.02
N ASN A 12 5.95 -48.16 3.42
CA ASN A 12 5.62 -47.17 2.38
C ASN A 12 6.82 -46.79 1.46
N ASP A 13 7.47 -47.79 0.87
CA ASP A 13 8.65 -47.58 0.01
C ASP A 13 8.32 -47.77 -1.49
N SER A 14 7.47 -46.88 -2.05
CA SER A 14 7.37 -46.70 -3.50
C SER A 14 6.85 -45.31 -3.87
N ASN A 15 7.75 -44.42 -4.32
CA ASN A 15 7.54 -43.38 -5.36
C ASN A 15 8.75 -42.42 -5.45
N ARG A 16 9.96 -42.96 -5.66
CA ARG A 16 11.18 -42.14 -5.77
C ARG A 16 12.13 -42.57 -6.90
N GLU A 17 11.59 -42.88 -8.06
CA GLU A 17 12.39 -43.14 -9.27
C GLU A 17 11.70 -42.64 -10.56
N GLN A 18 12.00 -41.39 -10.94
CA GLN A 18 11.99 -40.91 -12.32
C GLN A 18 12.83 -39.62 -12.41
N PHE A 19 13.20 -39.20 -13.63
CA PHE A 19 14.13 -38.09 -13.93
C PHE A 19 15.61 -38.31 -13.61
N ARG A 20 16.23 -39.32 -14.25
CA ARG A 20 17.63 -39.23 -14.68
C ARG A 20 17.80 -39.68 -16.13
N ARG A 21 18.71 -38.97 -16.84
CA ARG A 21 19.19 -39.17 -18.23
C ARG A 21 18.30 -38.58 -19.34
N PHE A 22 18.75 -37.46 -19.91
CA PHE A 22 19.53 -37.52 -21.16
C PHE A 22 20.66 -36.47 -21.14
N SER A 23 21.62 -36.59 -22.04
CA SER A 23 23.03 -36.24 -21.76
C SER A 23 23.71 -35.35 -22.81
N PHE A 24 24.51 -34.41 -22.33
CA PHE A 24 25.71 -33.79 -22.93
C PHE A 24 26.13 -34.26 -24.34
N ARG A 25 26.25 -33.30 -25.27
CA ARG A 25 27.30 -33.30 -26.32
C ARG A 25 27.84 -31.89 -26.59
N LYS A 26 28.98 -31.81 -27.28
CA LYS A 26 30.02 -30.77 -27.16
C LYS A 26 30.24 -30.01 -28.49
N ARG A 27 30.68 -28.74 -28.40
CA ARG A 27 31.52 -28.00 -29.41
C ARG A 27 30.84 -27.66 -30.75
N GLN A 28 31.24 -26.65 -31.57
CA GLN A 28 32.11 -25.46 -31.45
C GLN A 28 31.88 -24.52 -32.67
N SER A 29 32.19 -23.23 -32.53
CA SER A 29 32.77 -22.31 -33.53
C SER A 29 32.07 -21.93 -34.87
N ALA A 30 31.69 -20.64 -34.96
CA ALA A 30 32.09 -19.62 -35.96
C ALA A 30 31.63 -19.61 -37.44
N SER A 31 31.28 -18.39 -37.91
CA SER A 31 31.39 -17.82 -39.29
C SER A 31 30.56 -18.46 -40.44
N SER A 32 30.14 -17.77 -41.51
CA SER A 32 30.03 -16.34 -41.87
C SER A 32 29.37 -16.18 -43.27
N VAL A 33 28.85 -14.98 -43.61
CA VAL A 33 28.71 -14.41 -44.98
C VAL A 33 27.54 -14.90 -45.89
N SER A 34 26.88 -13.91 -46.51
CA SER A 34 25.84 -13.94 -47.58
C SER A 34 26.50 -14.08 -48.99
N PRO A 35 26.02 -13.59 -50.17
CA PRO A 35 24.82 -12.80 -50.57
C PRO A 35 24.14 -13.28 -51.91
N ILE A 36 23.53 -12.33 -52.65
CA ILE A 36 23.03 -12.33 -54.07
C ILE A 36 21.52 -12.64 -54.19
N GLU A 37 20.58 -11.77 -54.56
CA GLU A 37 20.44 -10.63 -55.53
C GLU A 37 19.63 -11.04 -56.79
N GLY A 38 18.69 -10.18 -57.23
CA GLY A 38 17.79 -10.45 -58.36
C GLY A 38 16.98 -9.22 -58.80
N ASN A 39 17.34 -8.65 -59.96
CA ASN A 39 16.78 -7.42 -60.55
C ASN A 39 15.47 -7.62 -61.33
N SER A 40 14.67 -6.55 -61.50
CA SER A 40 14.27 -6.03 -62.83
C SER A 40 13.39 -4.76 -62.73
N ALA A 41 13.38 -3.94 -63.79
CA ALA A 41 12.70 -2.63 -63.83
C ALA A 41 12.26 -2.22 -65.26
N SER A 42 11.14 -1.47 -65.36
CA SER A 42 10.72 -0.67 -66.53
C SER A 42 9.40 0.07 -66.20
N ARG A 43 8.98 1.23 -66.75
CA ARG A 43 9.53 2.44 -67.40
C ARG A 43 8.30 3.23 -67.93
N PHE A 44 8.21 4.54 -67.64
CA PHE A 44 7.58 5.64 -68.42
C PHE A 44 6.15 5.56 -69.01
N THR A 45 5.37 6.65 -68.83
CA THR A 45 5.14 7.68 -69.89
C THR A 45 4.58 9.01 -69.33
N ASP A 46 4.98 10.13 -69.95
CA ASP A 46 4.56 11.53 -69.68
C ASP A 46 3.23 11.95 -70.33
N ALA A 47 2.60 13.05 -69.85
CA ALA A 47 2.12 14.16 -70.71
C ALA A 47 1.58 15.44 -69.99
N ARG A 48 2.39 16.52 -70.06
CA ARG A 48 2.04 17.95 -70.36
C ARG A 48 1.18 18.86 -69.46
N LEU A 49 1.62 20.13 -69.47
CA LEU A 49 1.10 21.37 -68.84
C LEU A 49 0.24 22.21 -69.81
N LEU A 50 -0.52 23.20 -69.28
CA LEU A 50 -0.62 24.59 -69.80
C LEU A 50 -1.37 25.51 -68.77
N TYR A 51 -1.38 26.83 -69.00
CA TYR A 51 -1.59 27.92 -68.01
C TYR A 51 -2.82 28.84 -68.28
N ASP A 52 -3.12 29.69 -67.28
CA ASP A 52 -3.78 31.04 -67.28
C ASP A 52 -5.32 31.26 -67.08
N ASP A 53 -5.60 31.89 -65.93
CA ASP A 53 -6.46 33.05 -65.54
C ASP A 53 -8.02 33.15 -65.61
N ASP A 54 -8.53 33.69 -64.48
CA ASP A 54 -9.75 34.48 -64.18
C ASP A 54 -11.11 34.24 -64.88
N ASN A 55 -12.13 33.75 -64.13
CA ASN A 55 -13.31 34.57 -63.72
C ASN A 55 -14.32 33.89 -62.75
N MET A 56 -14.97 34.73 -61.92
CA MET A 56 -16.26 34.63 -61.20
C MET A 56 -16.96 33.29 -60.83
N GLN A 57 -17.48 33.25 -59.59
CA GLN A 57 -18.31 32.19 -59.01
C GLN A 57 -19.69 31.96 -59.68
N PRO A 58 -20.22 30.74 -59.51
CA PRO A 58 -21.57 30.51 -58.98
C PRO A 58 -21.53 29.87 -57.58
N ARG A 59 -22.44 30.30 -56.69
CA ARG A 59 -22.60 29.74 -55.33
C ARG A 59 -23.14 28.30 -55.38
N PRO A 60 -22.60 27.33 -54.60
CA PRO A 60 -23.30 26.10 -54.29
C PRO A 60 -24.49 26.40 -53.36
N ASN A 61 -25.61 25.73 -53.59
CA ASN A 61 -26.86 25.96 -52.88
C ASN A 61 -26.85 25.21 -51.53
N VAL A 62 -27.17 25.89 -50.42
CA VAL A 62 -27.06 25.33 -49.05
C VAL A 62 -27.94 24.10 -48.84
N ALA A 63 -29.01 23.95 -49.64
CA ALA A 63 -29.86 22.77 -49.66
C ALA A 63 -29.10 21.46 -49.99
N LEU A 64 -28.12 21.49 -50.90
CA LEU A 64 -27.40 20.26 -51.29
C LEU A 64 -26.46 19.77 -50.18
N LEU A 65 -25.81 20.68 -49.45
CA LEU A 65 -24.95 20.33 -48.32
C LEU A 65 -25.74 19.72 -47.14
N LEU A 66 -27.00 20.13 -46.98
CA LEU A 66 -27.92 19.54 -45.99
C LEU A 66 -28.40 18.15 -46.43
N GLU A 67 -28.60 17.92 -47.73
CA GLU A 67 -28.93 16.60 -48.28
C GLU A 67 -27.75 15.63 -48.16
N ASP A 68 -26.51 16.08 -48.40
CA ASP A 68 -25.29 15.28 -48.23
C ASP A 68 -25.10 14.85 -46.76
N ILE A 69 -25.27 15.77 -45.80
CA ILE A 69 -25.19 15.47 -44.35
C ILE A 69 -26.33 14.53 -43.92
N LYS A 70 -27.53 14.68 -44.49
CA LYS A 70 -28.66 13.79 -44.22
C LYS A 70 -28.45 12.39 -44.81
N GLN A 71 -27.83 12.28 -45.99
CA GLN A 71 -27.43 11.00 -46.57
C GLN A 71 -26.29 10.32 -45.82
N GLU A 72 -25.30 11.06 -45.30
CA GLU A 72 -24.27 10.45 -44.43
C GLU A 72 -24.88 9.86 -43.15
N VAL A 73 -25.88 10.52 -42.54
CA VAL A 73 -26.58 9.98 -41.36
C VAL A 73 -27.49 8.80 -41.70
N GLU A 74 -28.33 8.91 -42.74
CA GLU A 74 -29.25 7.84 -43.16
C GLU A 74 -28.53 6.56 -43.65
N ASN A 75 -27.26 6.66 -44.06
CA ASN A 75 -26.45 5.50 -44.46
C ASN A 75 -25.89 4.67 -43.28
N PHE A 76 -25.93 5.17 -42.04
CA PHE A 76 -25.53 4.40 -40.85
C PHE A 76 -26.66 3.58 -40.22
N ASP A 77 -27.92 3.90 -40.50
CA ASP A 77 -29.09 3.30 -39.82
C ASP A 77 -29.54 1.92 -40.35
N ASN A 78 -28.83 1.34 -41.33
CA ASN A 78 -29.30 0.14 -42.05
C ASN A 78 -28.59 -1.20 -41.73
N GLU A 79 -27.86 -1.29 -40.61
CA GLU A 79 -27.49 -2.60 -40.02
C GLU A 79 -27.85 -2.67 -38.52
N GLY A 80 -29.07 -3.14 -38.24
CA GLY A 80 -29.33 -3.91 -37.01
C GLY A 80 -30.19 -3.28 -35.91
N LEU A 81 -31.33 -2.68 -36.24
CA LEU A 81 -32.38 -2.43 -35.23
C LEU A 81 -33.21 -3.70 -34.99
N ASP A 82 -33.03 -4.38 -33.85
CA ASP A 82 -34.12 -5.07 -33.12
C ASP A 82 -33.61 -5.72 -31.81
N VAL A 83 -33.95 -5.13 -30.66
CA VAL A 83 -34.69 -5.74 -29.53
C VAL A 83 -34.70 -4.73 -28.36
N VAL A 84 -35.88 -4.21 -28.05
CA VAL A 84 -36.12 -3.37 -26.87
C VAL A 84 -36.30 -4.24 -25.62
N GLY A 85 -35.53 -3.95 -24.56
CA GLY A 85 -35.82 -4.41 -23.20
C GLY A 85 -34.62 -4.96 -22.42
N LYS A 86 -34.25 -4.27 -21.32
CA LYS A 86 -33.14 -4.56 -20.39
C LYS A 86 -31.72 -4.48 -20.98
N ALA A 87 -31.14 -3.28 -20.93
CA ALA A 87 -29.70 -3.08 -21.12
C ALA A 87 -29.12 -2.00 -20.18
N GLY A 88 -29.31 -2.17 -18.86
CA GLY A 88 -28.36 -1.62 -17.90
C GLY A 88 -27.19 -2.60 -17.74
N SER A 89 -25.97 -2.09 -17.53
CA SER A 89 -24.73 -2.86 -17.26
C SER A 89 -24.03 -3.63 -18.42
N HIS A 90 -24.05 -3.13 -19.66
CA HIS A 90 -23.31 -3.78 -20.77
C HIS A 90 -22.65 -2.82 -21.79
N LEU A 91 -21.77 -1.90 -21.35
CA LEU A 91 -20.92 -1.10 -22.29
C LEU A 91 -19.45 -0.89 -21.88
N LEU A 92 -18.98 -1.50 -20.78
CA LEU A 92 -17.54 -1.63 -20.45
C LEU A 92 -16.93 -3.00 -20.82
N LYS A 93 -17.67 -3.86 -21.55
CA LYS A 93 -17.20 -5.19 -22.01
C LYS A 93 -17.04 -5.25 -23.53
N SER A 94 -16.16 -4.42 -24.08
CA SER A 94 -15.57 -4.65 -25.41
C SER A 94 -14.18 -4.00 -25.56
N CYS A 95 -13.23 -4.39 -24.70
CA CYS A 95 -11.82 -4.31 -25.05
C CYS A 95 -11.33 -5.72 -25.41
N LYS A 96 -10.68 -5.87 -26.57
CA LYS A 96 -10.19 -7.17 -27.05
C LYS A 96 -9.13 -7.70 -26.09
N ARG A 97 -9.43 -8.82 -25.44
CA ARG A 97 -8.45 -9.58 -24.68
C ARG A 97 -7.71 -10.51 -25.65
N GLU A 98 -6.51 -10.12 -26.03
CA GLU A 98 -5.31 -10.96 -26.30
C GLU A 98 -4.26 -10.14 -27.08
N ASP A 99 -3.02 -10.17 -26.59
CA ASP A 99 -1.76 -9.79 -27.26
C ASP A 99 -1.46 -8.33 -27.68
N ASP A 100 -1.73 -7.32 -26.84
CA ASP A 100 -1.05 -6.00 -26.98
C ASP A 100 -0.76 -5.22 -25.66
N VAL A 101 -0.44 -5.94 -24.58
CA VAL A 101 -0.27 -5.37 -23.22
C VAL A 101 1.09 -4.64 -23.00
N LEU A 102 1.96 -4.57 -24.01
CA LEU A 102 3.39 -4.30 -23.80
C LEU A 102 3.89 -2.88 -24.12
N ALA A 103 3.01 -1.90 -24.31
CA ALA A 103 3.44 -0.56 -24.77
C ALA A 103 2.72 0.69 -24.22
N GLU A 104 1.91 0.65 -23.15
CA GLU A 104 1.51 1.89 -22.43
C GLU A 104 0.94 1.66 -21.01
N GLY A 105 1.80 1.23 -20.08
CA GLY A 105 1.43 1.03 -18.66
C GLY A 105 1.11 2.32 -17.86
N GLY A 106 1.02 3.48 -18.52
CA GLY A 106 0.73 4.79 -17.92
C GLY A 106 -0.77 5.06 -17.84
N GLU A 107 -1.38 5.27 -19.01
CA GLU A 107 -2.77 5.70 -19.15
C GLU A 107 -3.77 4.63 -18.68
N SER A 108 -3.39 3.36 -18.80
CA SER A 108 -4.14 2.20 -18.29
C SER A 108 -4.43 2.25 -16.78
N THR A 109 -3.57 2.86 -15.95
CA THR A 109 -3.86 2.95 -14.50
C THR A 109 -4.97 3.97 -14.19
N PHE A 110 -5.09 5.06 -14.95
CA PHE A 110 -6.14 6.06 -14.75
C PHE A 110 -7.52 5.48 -15.08
N ILE A 111 -7.62 4.74 -16.19
CA ILE A 111 -8.87 4.08 -16.62
C ILE A 111 -9.26 2.98 -15.62
N LEU A 112 -8.31 2.16 -15.17
CA LEU A 112 -8.59 1.09 -14.22
C LEU A 112 -9.08 1.64 -12.87
N PHE A 113 -8.40 2.63 -12.30
CA PHE A 113 -8.84 3.32 -11.08
C PHE A 113 -10.24 3.93 -11.22
N ALA A 114 -10.53 4.59 -12.36
CA ALA A 114 -11.85 5.16 -12.63
C ALA A 114 -12.95 4.09 -12.68
N SER A 115 -12.71 2.97 -13.35
CA SER A 115 -13.70 1.88 -13.46
C SER A 115 -13.99 1.15 -12.14
N LEU A 116 -12.97 1.01 -11.29
CA LEU A 116 -13.11 0.47 -9.93
C LEU A 116 -13.92 1.43 -9.05
N LEU A 117 -13.58 2.73 -9.10
CA LEU A 117 -14.28 3.77 -8.36
C LEU A 117 -15.76 3.88 -8.78
N ASP A 118 -16.04 3.89 -10.08
CA ASP A 118 -17.40 3.91 -10.61
C ASP A 118 -18.22 2.69 -10.14
N SER A 119 -17.62 1.49 -10.17
CA SER A 119 -18.24 0.27 -9.62
C SER A 119 -18.61 0.41 -8.14
N ALA A 120 -17.77 1.06 -7.33
CA ALA A 120 -18.06 1.32 -5.92
C ALA A 120 -19.13 2.41 -5.71
N ILE A 121 -19.10 3.49 -6.49
CA ILE A 121 -20.12 4.57 -6.47
C ILE A 121 -21.50 4.04 -6.87
N GLN A 122 -21.57 3.11 -7.82
CA GLN A 122 -22.79 2.41 -8.22
C GLN A 122 -23.27 1.36 -7.19
N GLY A 123 -22.52 1.12 -6.12
CA GLY A 123 -22.84 0.15 -5.07
C GLY A 123 -22.63 -1.31 -5.49
N LEU A 124 -21.85 -1.58 -6.55
CA LEU A 124 -21.51 -2.93 -7.00
C LEU A 124 -20.43 -3.59 -6.13
N MET A 125 -19.68 -2.80 -5.36
CA MET A 125 -18.69 -3.26 -4.37
C MET A 125 -18.60 -2.29 -3.19
N PRO A 126 -18.29 -2.76 -1.96
CA PRO A 126 -18.07 -1.88 -0.82
C PRO A 126 -16.71 -1.17 -0.93
N PHE A 127 -16.59 -0.02 -0.24
CA PHE A 127 -15.36 0.78 -0.25
C PHE A 127 -14.16 0.08 0.43
N SER A 128 -14.39 -0.87 1.33
CA SER A 128 -13.34 -1.76 1.86
C SER A 128 -12.60 -2.49 0.74
N ASP A 129 -13.37 -3.06 -0.19
CA ASP A 129 -12.88 -3.89 -1.28
C ASP A 129 -12.26 -3.02 -2.37
N LEU A 130 -12.79 -1.80 -2.56
CA LEU A 130 -12.21 -0.80 -3.46
C LEU A 130 -10.75 -0.47 -3.08
N ILE A 131 -10.49 -0.27 -1.78
CA ILE A 131 -9.15 0.03 -1.28
C ILE A 131 -8.20 -1.14 -1.56
N LEU A 132 -8.64 -2.38 -1.34
CA LEU A 132 -7.86 -3.57 -1.69
C LEU A 132 -7.62 -3.67 -3.21
N GLN A 133 -8.58 -3.33 -4.06
CA GLN A 133 -8.37 -3.32 -5.51
C GLN A 133 -7.41 -2.22 -5.97
N PHE A 134 -7.38 -1.06 -5.32
CA PHE A 134 -6.39 -0.01 -5.58
C PHE A 134 -4.98 -0.44 -5.17
N GLU A 135 -4.83 -1.00 -3.97
CA GLU A 135 -3.59 -1.61 -3.47
C GLU A 135 -3.08 -2.65 -4.48
N ASN A 136 -3.90 -3.65 -4.80
CA ASN A 136 -3.56 -4.74 -5.72
C ASN A 136 -3.20 -4.20 -7.12
N THR A 137 -3.93 -3.20 -7.62
CA THR A 137 -3.64 -2.58 -8.92
C THR A 137 -2.24 -1.95 -8.93
N CYS A 138 -1.93 -1.15 -7.92
CA CYS A 138 -0.63 -0.49 -7.81
C CYS A 138 0.52 -1.50 -7.67
N ARG A 139 0.36 -2.54 -6.84
CA ARG A 139 1.33 -3.62 -6.69
C ARG A 139 1.54 -4.42 -7.97
N ASN A 140 0.47 -4.89 -8.62
CA ASN A 140 0.56 -5.68 -9.85
C ASN A 140 1.24 -4.89 -10.98
N VAL A 141 0.96 -3.59 -11.11
CA VAL A 141 1.65 -2.74 -12.10
C VAL A 141 3.12 -2.50 -11.71
N SER A 142 3.43 -2.33 -10.42
CA SER A 142 4.83 -2.26 -9.93
C SER A 142 5.61 -3.54 -10.27
N GLU A 143 5.07 -4.72 -9.95
CA GLU A 143 5.65 -6.02 -10.29
C GLU A 143 5.87 -6.17 -11.81
N SER A 144 4.85 -5.84 -12.61
CA SER A 144 4.95 -5.91 -14.07
C SER A 144 6.02 -4.97 -14.65
N ILE A 145 6.32 -3.84 -14.00
CA ILE A 145 7.40 -2.95 -14.41
C ILE A 145 8.76 -3.47 -13.92
N ARG A 146 8.85 -4.07 -12.72
CA ARG A 146 10.10 -4.60 -12.15
C ARG A 146 10.59 -5.88 -12.82
N PHE A 147 9.66 -6.76 -13.22
CA PHE A 147 9.96 -8.10 -13.74
C PHE A 147 9.48 -8.34 -15.18
N GLY A 148 8.85 -7.35 -15.82
CA GLY A 148 8.57 -7.37 -17.26
C GLY A 148 9.86 -7.37 -18.10
N ASN A 149 9.74 -7.77 -19.37
CA ASN A 149 10.87 -7.94 -20.28
C ASN A 149 11.62 -6.62 -20.59
N SER A 150 12.58 -6.23 -19.75
CA SER A 150 13.36 -4.98 -19.86
C SER A 150 14.32 -4.92 -21.06
N GLY A 151 14.37 -5.96 -21.90
CA GLY A 151 15.32 -6.11 -23.02
C GLY A 151 15.19 -5.11 -24.17
N ARG A 152 14.37 -4.07 -24.04
CA ARG A 152 14.17 -2.99 -25.02
C ARG A 152 14.57 -1.60 -24.53
N HIS A 153 14.84 -1.42 -23.23
CA HIS A 153 14.98 -0.09 -22.61
C HIS A 153 16.44 0.36 -22.52
N ARG A 154 16.69 1.66 -22.65
CA ARG A 154 18.00 2.27 -22.36
C ARG A 154 18.18 2.40 -20.85
N VAL A 155 19.42 2.39 -20.35
CA VAL A 155 19.77 2.47 -18.91
C VAL A 155 19.05 3.61 -18.16
N PHE A 156 18.80 4.76 -18.81
CA PHE A 156 18.05 5.87 -18.23
C PHE A 156 16.54 5.58 -18.11
N GLU A 157 15.92 5.04 -19.15
CA GLU A 157 14.51 4.61 -19.15
C GLU A 157 14.30 3.50 -18.11
N ASP A 158 15.25 2.58 -18.03
CA ASP A 158 15.32 1.51 -17.04
C ASP A 158 15.38 2.03 -15.59
N LYS A 159 16.08 3.14 -15.35
CA LYS A 159 16.10 3.81 -14.04
C LYS A 159 14.77 4.50 -13.74
N LEU A 160 14.19 5.20 -14.72
CA LEU A 160 12.89 5.86 -14.59
C LEU A 160 11.76 4.85 -14.32
N MET A 161 11.76 3.71 -15.00
CA MET A 161 10.80 2.62 -14.78
C MET A 161 10.93 2.02 -13.38
N ARG A 162 12.15 1.78 -12.89
CA ARG A 162 12.35 1.32 -11.50
C ARG A 162 11.88 2.34 -10.47
N GLN A 163 12.15 3.63 -10.68
CA GLN A 163 11.64 4.70 -9.82
C GLN A 163 10.10 4.73 -9.82
N ARG A 164 9.47 4.64 -10.99
CA ARG A 164 8.00 4.58 -11.11
C ARG A 164 7.40 3.35 -10.44
N ALA A 165 8.05 2.20 -10.54
CA ALA A 165 7.61 0.99 -9.86
C ALA A 165 7.72 1.12 -8.33
N GLN A 166 8.75 1.80 -7.82
CA GLN A 166 8.85 2.08 -6.39
C GLN A 166 7.71 2.98 -5.92
N LEU A 167 7.43 4.10 -6.63
CA LEU A 167 6.32 5.00 -6.29
C LEU A 167 4.96 4.28 -6.26
N LEU A 168 4.72 3.35 -7.19
CA LEU A 168 3.51 2.51 -7.17
C LEU A 168 3.48 1.52 -6.00
N LEU A 169 4.62 1.02 -5.54
CA LEU A 169 4.70 0.14 -4.38
C LEU A 169 4.47 0.93 -3.07
N ASP A 170 5.03 2.13 -2.98
CA ASP A 170 4.79 3.07 -1.88
C ASP A 170 3.29 3.49 -1.85
N GLU A 171 2.67 3.70 -3.01
CA GLU A 171 1.23 3.95 -3.12
C GLU A 171 0.40 2.74 -2.65
N ALA A 172 0.79 1.51 -3.03
CA ALA A 172 0.14 0.29 -2.55
C ALA A 172 0.26 0.16 -1.02
N ALA A 173 1.41 0.49 -0.43
CA ALA A 173 1.60 0.51 1.02
C ALA A 173 0.64 1.49 1.72
N SER A 174 0.48 2.70 1.17
CA SER A 174 -0.48 3.70 1.66
C SER A 174 -1.94 3.24 1.55
N TRP A 175 -2.34 2.56 0.46
CA TRP A 175 -3.68 1.97 0.34
C TRP A 175 -3.90 0.81 1.32
N SER A 176 -2.90 -0.05 1.48
CA SER A 176 -2.92 -1.15 2.45
C SER A 176 -3.13 -0.62 3.88
N LEU A 177 -2.41 0.43 4.29
CA LEU A 177 -2.61 1.08 5.59
C LEU A 177 -4.07 1.54 5.78
N LEU A 178 -4.63 2.23 4.78
CA LEU A 178 -6.00 2.73 4.84
C LEU A 178 -7.01 1.58 5.00
N TRP A 179 -6.74 0.42 4.39
CA TRP A 179 -7.55 -0.78 4.62
C TRP A 179 -7.38 -1.35 6.03
N TYR A 180 -6.17 -1.46 6.57
CA TYR A 180 -5.96 -1.94 7.95
C TYR A 180 -6.60 -1.02 9.00
N LEU A 181 -6.59 0.31 8.79
CA LEU A 181 -7.19 1.29 9.68
C LEU A 181 -8.72 1.32 9.60
N PHE A 182 -9.30 1.34 8.40
CA PHE A 182 -10.73 1.59 8.21
C PHE A 182 -11.49 0.48 7.47
N GLY A 183 -10.83 -0.23 6.55
CA GLY A 183 -11.46 -1.23 5.66
C GLY A 183 -11.65 -2.61 6.27
N LYS A 184 -10.76 -3.05 7.18
CA LYS A 184 -10.80 -4.38 7.81
C LYS A 184 -11.98 -4.58 8.78
N GLY A 185 -12.53 -3.49 9.33
CA GLY A 185 -13.66 -3.50 10.26
C GLY A 185 -13.32 -4.06 11.65
N ASN A 186 -14.11 -3.72 12.67
CA ASN A 186 -13.89 -4.22 14.03
C ASN A 186 -14.38 -5.66 14.16
N GLU A 187 -13.45 -6.59 14.38
CA GLU A 187 -13.76 -8.00 14.61
C GLU A 187 -14.43 -8.19 15.97
N VAL A 188 -15.50 -8.98 16.02
CA VAL A 188 -16.27 -9.24 17.24
C VAL A 188 -15.63 -10.39 18.01
N HIS A 189 -15.58 -10.28 19.34
CA HIS A 189 -15.02 -11.32 20.19
C HIS A 189 -15.85 -12.61 20.03
N PRO A 190 -15.27 -13.75 19.64
CA PRO A 190 -16.03 -14.99 19.50
C PRO A 190 -16.47 -15.48 20.88
N GLU A 191 -17.76 -15.31 21.23
CA GLU A 191 -18.32 -15.79 22.51
C GLU A 191 -18.07 -17.29 22.71
N ASP A 192 -18.19 -18.06 21.61
CA ASP A 192 -17.90 -19.49 21.58
C ASP A 192 -16.48 -19.87 21.98
N LEU A 193 -15.49 -18.96 21.91
CA LEU A 193 -14.10 -19.23 22.29
C LEU A 193 -13.75 -18.83 23.72
N ILE A 194 -14.65 -18.13 24.42
CA ILE A 194 -14.44 -17.74 25.83
C ILE A 194 -14.27 -18.99 26.70
N LEU A 195 -13.29 -18.96 27.58
CA LEU A 195 -13.07 -19.92 28.66
C LEU A 195 -13.27 -19.20 29.98
N LEU A 196 -13.78 -19.93 30.98
CA LEU A 196 -13.95 -19.43 32.35
C LEU A 196 -13.24 -20.38 33.32
N PRO A 197 -12.32 -19.88 34.17
CA PRO A 197 -11.76 -18.53 34.15
C PRO A 197 -10.98 -18.24 32.85
N THR A 198 -10.84 -16.97 32.49
CA THR A 198 -10.15 -16.54 31.28
C THR A 198 -8.64 -16.76 31.38
N THR A 199 -7.98 -16.85 30.22
CA THR A 199 -6.51 -16.88 30.12
C THR A 199 -5.96 -15.48 29.89
N SER A 200 -4.66 -15.27 30.16
CA SER A 200 -4.02 -13.97 29.90
C SER A 200 -4.05 -13.58 28.42
N HIS A 201 -4.20 -14.56 27.51
CA HIS A 201 -4.37 -14.31 26.08
C HIS A 201 -5.76 -13.78 25.77
N GLN A 202 -6.80 -14.35 26.38
CA GLN A 202 -8.19 -13.88 26.23
C GLN A 202 -8.37 -12.47 26.81
N ASP A 203 -7.85 -12.22 28.02
CA ASP A 203 -7.91 -10.90 28.65
C ASP A 203 -7.16 -9.85 27.81
N ALA A 204 -6.00 -10.21 27.23
CA ALA A 204 -5.26 -9.34 26.33
C ALA A 204 -6.03 -9.05 25.02
N CYS A 205 -6.65 -10.04 24.39
CA CYS A 205 -7.50 -9.80 23.21
C CYS A 205 -8.69 -8.90 23.56
N GLN A 206 -9.34 -9.11 24.70
CA GLN A 206 -10.46 -8.27 25.16
C GLN A 206 -10.01 -6.82 25.43
N TYR A 207 -8.83 -6.61 26.02
CA TYR A 207 -8.23 -5.27 26.17
C TYR A 207 -7.98 -4.59 24.83
N VAL A 208 -7.31 -5.27 23.89
CA VAL A 208 -6.98 -4.70 22.57
C VAL A 208 -8.24 -4.38 21.74
N MET A 209 -9.34 -5.09 21.97
CA MET A 209 -10.65 -4.75 21.39
C MET A 209 -11.33 -3.53 22.04
N GLY A 210 -11.09 -3.29 23.33
CA GLY A 210 -11.73 -2.21 24.08
C GLY A 210 -10.97 -0.89 24.06
N ASP A 211 -9.64 -0.92 23.90
CA ASP A 211 -8.77 0.25 23.90
C ASP A 211 -8.39 0.68 22.47
N HIS A 212 -8.79 1.89 22.08
CA HIS A 212 -8.53 2.43 20.74
C HIS A 212 -7.04 2.60 20.41
N THR A 213 -6.18 2.85 21.41
CA THR A 213 -4.74 3.02 21.19
C THR A 213 -4.08 1.68 20.94
N ALA A 214 -4.41 0.68 21.76
CA ALA A 214 -3.96 -0.69 21.56
C ALA A 214 -4.46 -1.25 20.23
N GLN A 215 -5.72 -0.99 19.87
CA GLN A 215 -6.29 -1.40 18.59
C GLN A 215 -5.56 -0.74 17.39
N LEU A 216 -5.30 0.57 17.44
CA LEU A 216 -4.54 1.29 16.42
C LEU A 216 -3.13 0.71 16.27
N CYS A 217 -2.44 0.43 17.38
CA CYS A 217 -1.12 -0.20 17.36
C CYS A 217 -1.16 -1.59 16.74
N LEU A 218 -2.17 -2.42 17.08
CA LEU A 218 -2.40 -3.72 16.44
C LEU A 218 -2.53 -3.58 14.93
N ARG A 219 -3.34 -2.64 14.43
CA ARG A 219 -3.52 -2.43 12.98
C ARG A 219 -2.23 -2.00 12.29
N ILE A 220 -1.44 -1.12 12.89
CA ILE A 220 -0.15 -0.68 12.36
C ILE A 220 0.84 -1.86 12.28
N VAL A 221 0.89 -2.71 13.32
CA VAL A 221 1.75 -3.90 13.32
C VAL A 221 1.30 -4.91 12.26
N GLN A 222 0.00 -5.23 12.19
CA GLN A 222 -0.56 -6.13 11.17
C GLN A 222 -0.29 -5.63 9.74
N TRP A 223 -0.40 -4.31 9.51
CA TRP A 223 -0.08 -3.70 8.22
C TRP A 223 1.39 -3.89 7.83
N LEU A 224 2.32 -3.56 8.73
CA LEU A 224 3.76 -3.66 8.45
C LEU A 224 4.23 -5.11 8.30
N GLU A 225 3.68 -6.04 9.09
CA GLU A 225 3.92 -7.48 8.95
C GLU A 225 3.34 -8.01 7.62
N GLY A 226 2.17 -7.53 7.20
CA GLY A 226 1.57 -7.82 5.90
C GLY A 226 2.45 -7.37 4.72
N LEU A 227 2.89 -6.10 4.72
CA LEU A 227 3.80 -5.58 3.69
C LEU A 227 5.10 -6.39 3.59
N ALA A 228 5.67 -6.77 4.73
CA ALA A 228 6.86 -7.61 4.79
C ALA A 228 6.59 -9.03 4.27
N SER A 229 5.45 -9.66 4.61
CA SER A 229 5.09 -10.98 4.08
C SER A 229 4.91 -10.98 2.56
N GLU A 230 4.17 -10.00 2.02
CA GLU A 230 3.94 -9.88 0.57
C GLU A 230 5.26 -9.66 -0.20
N ALA A 231 6.22 -8.95 0.40
CA ALA A 231 7.56 -8.78 -0.18
C ALA A 231 8.35 -10.10 -0.22
N LEU A 232 8.18 -10.98 0.79
CA LEU A 232 8.78 -12.32 0.79
C LEU A 232 8.10 -13.25 -0.21
N ASP A 233 6.76 -13.24 -0.30
CA ASP A 233 6.02 -14.05 -1.28
C ASP A 233 6.42 -13.69 -2.72
N LEU A 234 6.66 -12.40 -2.98
CA LEU A 234 7.20 -11.92 -4.26
C LEU A 234 8.66 -12.36 -4.49
N GLU A 235 9.49 -12.39 -3.45
CA GLU A 235 10.86 -12.91 -3.58
C GLU A 235 10.89 -14.42 -3.83
N GLU A 236 10.03 -15.20 -3.16
CA GLU A 236 9.85 -16.63 -3.41
C GLU A 236 9.41 -16.88 -4.86
N LYS A 237 8.38 -16.15 -5.33
CA LYS A 237 7.86 -16.20 -6.71
C LYS A 237 8.91 -15.91 -7.78
N VAL A 238 9.89 -15.03 -7.50
CA VAL A 238 10.90 -14.57 -8.47
C VAL A 238 12.22 -15.33 -8.38
N ARG A 239 12.68 -15.65 -7.17
CA ARG A 239 13.99 -16.29 -6.92
C ARG A 239 13.89 -17.78 -6.59
N GLY A 240 12.71 -18.27 -6.21
CA GLY A 240 12.45 -19.62 -5.73
C GLY A 240 12.71 -19.83 -4.24
N SER A 241 13.09 -18.78 -3.50
CA SER A 241 13.21 -18.74 -2.03
C SER A 241 13.39 -17.29 -1.56
N HIS A 242 12.78 -16.94 -0.43
CA HIS A 242 12.92 -15.67 0.29
C HIS A 242 13.82 -15.74 1.53
N VAL A 243 14.26 -16.95 1.90
CA VAL A 243 15.27 -17.20 2.96
C VAL A 243 16.36 -18.15 2.48
N GLY A 244 17.46 -18.22 3.22
CA GLY A 244 18.59 -19.10 3.00
C GLY A 244 18.28 -20.58 3.29
N SER A 245 19.04 -21.46 2.62
CA SER A 245 18.99 -22.91 2.85
C SER A 245 20.09 -23.33 3.83
N TYR A 246 19.71 -23.76 5.02
CA TYR A 246 20.63 -24.21 6.07
C TYR A 246 20.73 -25.74 6.12
N LEU A 247 21.90 -26.25 6.54
CA LEU A 247 22.09 -27.69 6.70
C LEU A 247 21.58 -28.12 8.09
N PRO A 248 20.99 -29.33 8.24
CA PRO A 248 20.61 -29.85 9.56
C PRO A 248 21.76 -30.01 10.55
N SER A 249 23.01 -29.87 10.09
CA SER A 249 24.22 -29.92 10.91
C SER A 249 24.80 -28.54 11.25
N SER A 250 24.17 -27.44 10.84
CA SER A 250 24.57 -26.08 11.19
C SER A 250 24.55 -25.87 12.70
N GLY A 251 23.51 -26.36 13.38
CA GLY A 251 23.38 -26.38 14.85
C GLY A 251 24.40 -27.25 15.61
N VAL A 252 25.35 -27.89 14.94
CA VAL A 252 26.42 -28.69 15.56
C VAL A 252 27.76 -27.92 15.59
N TRP A 253 27.80 -26.70 15.05
CA TRP A 253 29.00 -25.86 14.90
C TRP A 253 30.18 -26.67 14.35
N HIS A 254 30.03 -27.12 13.10
CA HIS A 254 30.88 -28.15 12.51
C HIS A 254 32.37 -27.78 12.46
N HIS A 255 32.71 -26.50 12.29
CA HIS A 255 34.12 -26.07 12.25
C HIS A 255 34.71 -26.10 13.66
N THR A 256 34.00 -25.54 14.63
CA THR A 256 34.34 -25.52 16.06
C THR A 256 34.46 -26.94 16.62
N GLN A 257 33.51 -27.83 16.31
CA GLN A 257 33.58 -29.25 16.67
C GLN A 257 34.84 -29.94 16.08
N ARG A 258 35.19 -29.65 14.82
CA ARG A 258 36.38 -30.23 14.17
C ARG A 258 37.67 -29.67 14.76
N PHE A 259 37.67 -28.44 15.26
CA PHE A 259 38.78 -27.82 15.97
C PHE A 259 38.99 -28.47 17.33
N LEU A 260 37.95 -28.61 18.14
CA LEU A 260 37.99 -29.29 19.44
C LEU A 260 38.42 -30.77 19.31
N LYS A 261 37.93 -31.48 18.30
CA LYS A 261 38.36 -32.87 18.00
C LYS A 261 39.86 -33.01 17.70
N LYS A 262 40.57 -31.93 17.32
CA LYS A 262 42.03 -31.94 17.13
C LYS A 262 42.82 -31.71 18.42
N ARG A 263 42.16 -31.45 19.55
CA ARG A 263 42.78 -31.05 20.83
C ARG A 263 43.65 -29.79 20.69
N ASN A 264 43.08 -28.79 20.00
CA ASN A 264 43.63 -27.45 19.96
C ASN A 264 43.07 -26.67 21.17
N ASP A 265 43.91 -26.42 22.16
CA ASP A 265 43.52 -25.70 23.37
C ASP A 265 43.73 -24.19 23.17
N ASP A 266 42.77 -23.54 22.52
CA ASP A 266 42.70 -22.07 22.42
C ASP A 266 41.66 -21.55 23.44
N PRO A 267 42.08 -20.78 24.47
CA PRO A 267 41.15 -20.27 25.49
C PRO A 267 40.18 -19.20 24.96
N ALA A 268 40.36 -18.69 23.73
CA ALA A 268 39.40 -17.79 23.09
C ALA A 268 38.23 -18.53 22.40
N ILE A 269 38.32 -19.86 22.22
CA ILE A 269 37.32 -20.69 21.56
C ILE A 269 36.55 -21.54 22.58
N VAL A 270 35.23 -21.65 22.41
CA VAL A 270 34.37 -22.47 23.28
C VAL A 270 34.85 -23.93 23.33
N GLN A 271 34.80 -24.52 24.52
CA GLN A 271 35.25 -25.89 24.78
C GLN A 271 34.09 -26.90 24.77
N HIS A 272 32.85 -26.41 24.94
CA HIS A 272 31.63 -27.21 24.82
C HIS A 272 30.80 -26.76 23.60
N LEU A 273 29.86 -27.61 23.19
CA LEU A 273 29.04 -27.45 21.97
C LEU A 273 27.54 -27.37 22.28
N ASP A 274 27.20 -27.02 23.52
CA ASP A 274 25.86 -26.62 23.93
C ASP A 274 25.63 -25.12 23.67
N PHE A 275 24.37 -24.75 23.43
CA PHE A 275 24.01 -23.43 22.88
C PHE A 275 24.35 -22.25 23.80
N ASP A 276 24.47 -22.47 25.10
CA ASP A 276 24.86 -21.46 26.09
C ASP A 276 26.39 -21.35 26.26
N ALA A 277 27.19 -22.26 25.70
CA ALA A 277 28.65 -22.27 25.85
C ALA A 277 29.32 -20.91 25.51
N PRO A 278 28.98 -20.19 24.42
CA PRO A 278 29.58 -18.88 24.14
C PRO A 278 29.35 -17.86 25.26
N THR A 279 28.15 -17.87 25.86
CA THR A 279 27.78 -16.93 26.93
C THR A 279 28.30 -17.36 28.29
N ARG A 280 28.32 -18.67 28.57
CA ARG A 280 28.77 -19.26 29.84
C ARG A 280 30.29 -19.24 29.99
N GLU A 281 31.02 -19.51 28.90
CA GLU A 281 32.48 -19.58 28.88
C GLU A 281 33.12 -18.24 28.53
N VAL A 282 32.33 -17.27 28.02
CA VAL A 282 32.80 -15.98 27.52
C VAL A 282 33.86 -16.16 26.43
N ALA A 283 33.59 -17.10 25.52
CA ALA A 283 34.46 -17.54 24.44
C ALA A 283 33.69 -17.58 23.12
N GLN A 284 34.38 -17.56 21.98
CA GLN A 284 33.75 -17.45 20.66
C GLN A 284 33.68 -18.79 19.92
N LEU A 285 32.75 -18.88 18.98
CA LEU A 285 32.77 -19.88 17.92
C LEU A 285 33.86 -19.54 16.89
N LEU A 286 34.25 -20.52 16.07
CA LEU A 286 35.07 -20.20 14.90
C LEU A 286 34.32 -19.27 13.92
N PRO A 287 35.02 -18.39 13.18
CA PRO A 287 34.39 -17.37 12.34
C PRO A 287 33.39 -17.91 11.30
N ASP A 288 33.63 -19.11 10.77
CA ASP A 288 32.73 -19.74 9.78
C ASP A 288 31.38 -20.14 10.39
N ASP A 289 31.38 -20.75 11.59
CA ASP A 289 30.15 -21.14 12.29
C ASP A 289 29.42 -19.89 12.80
N LYS A 290 30.15 -18.91 13.34
CA LYS A 290 29.62 -17.61 13.78
C LYS A 290 28.93 -16.85 12.63
N LYS A 291 29.55 -16.82 11.44
CA LYS A 291 28.93 -16.21 10.25
C LYS A 291 27.70 -16.98 9.78
N GLN A 292 27.69 -18.30 9.93
CA GLN A 292 26.53 -19.12 9.58
C GLN A 292 25.35 -18.87 10.53
N ASP A 293 25.60 -18.76 11.84
CA ASP A 293 24.58 -18.39 12.83
C ASP A 293 24.01 -17.00 12.57
N GLU A 294 24.86 -16.02 12.34
CA GLU A 294 24.45 -14.64 12.06
C GLU A 294 23.58 -14.53 10.80
N SER A 295 23.89 -15.31 9.75
CA SER A 295 23.05 -15.39 8.54
C SER A 295 21.70 -16.07 8.79
N LEU A 296 21.67 -17.16 9.55
CA LEU A 296 20.41 -17.82 9.92
C LEU A 296 19.51 -16.88 10.75
N LEU A 297 20.11 -16.08 11.62
CA LEU A 297 19.39 -15.13 12.46
C LEU A 297 18.93 -13.88 11.70
N GLU A 298 19.62 -13.49 10.63
CA GLU A 298 19.15 -12.47 9.67
C GLU A 298 17.84 -12.92 9.00
N ASP A 299 17.78 -14.17 8.54
CA ASP A 299 16.56 -14.74 7.94
C ASP A 299 15.43 -14.94 8.98
N VAL A 300 15.75 -15.39 10.20
CA VAL A 300 14.78 -15.46 11.31
C VAL A 300 14.23 -14.07 11.65
N TRP A 301 15.09 -13.03 11.66
CA TRP A 301 14.66 -11.65 11.86
C TRP A 301 13.72 -11.18 10.75
N ILE A 302 14.04 -11.49 9.49
CA ILE A 302 13.19 -11.19 8.33
C ILE A 302 11.81 -11.85 8.46
N LEU A 303 11.75 -13.15 8.78
CA LEU A 303 10.49 -13.88 8.96
C LEU A 303 9.67 -13.36 10.15
N LEU A 304 10.31 -12.98 11.26
CA LEU A 304 9.62 -12.38 12.42
C LEU A 304 9.03 -11.00 12.10
N ARG A 305 9.69 -10.18 11.27
CA ARG A 305 9.14 -8.91 10.78
C ARG A 305 7.96 -9.07 9.81
N ALA A 306 7.78 -10.25 9.24
CA ALA A 306 6.67 -10.60 8.36
C ALA A 306 5.52 -11.33 9.11
N GLY A 307 5.55 -11.39 10.44
CA GLY A 307 4.58 -12.16 11.23
C GLY A 307 4.72 -13.70 11.10
N ARG A 308 5.61 -14.20 10.23
CA ARG A 308 5.82 -15.63 9.88
C ARG A 308 6.62 -16.37 10.97
N SER A 309 6.17 -16.25 12.22
CA SER A 309 6.81 -16.83 13.41
C SER A 309 6.90 -18.36 13.37
N GLU A 310 5.94 -19.03 12.74
CA GLU A 310 5.89 -20.49 12.60
C GLU A 310 6.99 -20.98 11.66
N GLU A 311 7.13 -20.35 10.50
CA GLU A 311 8.20 -20.61 9.54
C GLU A 311 9.59 -20.28 10.11
N ALA A 312 9.72 -19.19 10.88
CA ALA A 312 10.96 -18.88 11.59
C ALA A 312 11.39 -20.00 12.55
N CYS A 313 10.42 -20.69 13.16
CA CYS A 313 10.69 -21.87 13.99
C CYS A 313 11.05 -23.11 13.15
N GLU A 314 10.44 -23.31 11.98
CA GLU A 314 10.80 -24.39 11.05
C GLU A 314 12.20 -24.19 10.44
N LEU A 315 12.58 -22.96 10.12
CA LEU A 315 13.93 -22.60 9.67
C LEU A 315 14.97 -22.96 10.76
N CYS A 316 14.73 -22.57 12.02
CA CYS A 316 15.56 -22.98 13.15
C CYS A 316 15.65 -24.52 13.30
N ARG A 317 14.53 -25.25 13.18
CA ARG A 317 14.52 -26.73 13.28
C ARG A 317 15.30 -27.38 12.13
N SER A 318 15.09 -26.93 10.90
CA SER A 318 15.74 -27.46 9.69
C SER A 318 17.25 -27.21 9.66
N ALA A 319 17.73 -26.11 10.28
CA ALA A 319 19.14 -25.85 10.54
C ALA A 319 19.77 -26.71 11.67
N GLY A 320 18.98 -27.57 12.32
CA GLY A 320 19.40 -28.38 13.47
C GLY A 320 19.38 -27.64 14.82
N GLN A 321 18.79 -26.45 14.87
CA GLN A 321 18.77 -25.56 16.04
C GLN A 321 17.37 -25.49 16.66
N SER A 322 16.80 -26.65 16.96
CA SER A 322 15.46 -26.78 17.55
C SER A 322 15.30 -26.04 18.89
N TRP A 323 16.40 -25.74 19.58
CA TRP A 323 16.42 -24.91 20.78
C TRP A 323 16.03 -23.45 20.50
N ARG A 324 16.47 -22.84 19.37
CA ARG A 324 16.03 -21.49 18.96
C ARG A 324 14.53 -21.48 18.65
N ALA A 325 13.99 -22.51 17.99
CA ALA A 325 12.56 -22.63 17.77
C ALA A 325 11.74 -22.67 19.09
N ALA A 326 12.28 -23.35 20.10
CA ALA A 326 11.66 -23.45 21.43
C ALA A 326 11.78 -22.15 22.27
N THR A 327 12.78 -21.31 22.04
CA THR A 327 12.89 -20.00 22.72
C THR A 327 12.09 -18.90 22.01
N LEU A 328 11.92 -18.99 20.68
CA LEU A 328 11.13 -18.06 19.87
C LEU A 328 9.63 -18.10 20.20
N THR A 329 9.07 -19.29 20.46
CA THR A 329 7.65 -19.46 20.81
C THR A 329 7.46 -19.57 22.31
N SER A 330 6.44 -18.89 22.83
CA SER A 330 5.98 -19.13 24.20
C SER A 330 5.00 -20.30 24.23
N PHE A 331 4.86 -20.96 25.38
CA PHE A 331 3.83 -21.99 25.67
C PHE A 331 3.63 -23.08 24.60
N GLY A 332 4.73 -23.62 24.05
CA GLY A 332 4.67 -24.79 23.17
C GLY A 332 4.16 -24.52 21.75
N GLY A 333 4.27 -23.27 21.27
CA GLY A 333 3.91 -22.90 19.89
C GLY A 333 2.54 -22.23 19.74
N LEU A 334 1.86 -21.91 20.85
CA LEU A 334 0.66 -21.07 20.82
C LEU A 334 0.97 -19.67 20.31
N ASP A 335 0.09 -19.13 19.47
CA ASP A 335 0.20 -17.74 19.01
C ASP A 335 -0.39 -16.82 20.08
N LEU A 336 0.46 -16.25 20.93
CA LEU A 336 0.03 -15.31 21.98
C LEU A 336 0.00 -13.85 21.50
N PHE A 337 0.00 -13.61 20.19
CA PHE A 337 -0.33 -12.28 19.68
C PHE A 337 -1.78 -11.96 20.05
N PRO A 338 -2.08 -10.80 20.67
CA PRO A 338 -3.41 -10.50 21.17
C PRO A 338 -4.31 -9.95 20.06
N SER A 339 -4.66 -10.84 19.13
CA SER A 339 -5.59 -10.60 18.02
C SER A 339 -6.65 -11.71 17.95
N ILE A 340 -7.74 -11.46 17.22
CA ILE A 340 -8.85 -12.41 17.09
C ILE A 340 -8.46 -13.59 16.19
N GLU A 341 -7.63 -13.37 15.18
CA GLU A 341 -7.12 -14.44 14.31
C GLU A 341 -6.25 -15.43 15.09
N ALA A 342 -5.38 -14.93 16.00
CA ALA A 342 -4.58 -15.77 16.89
C ALA A 342 -5.46 -16.55 17.90
N LEU A 343 -6.49 -15.91 18.45
CA LEU A 343 -7.47 -16.57 19.34
C LEU A 343 -8.24 -17.67 18.60
N GLN A 344 -8.64 -17.45 17.35
CA GLN A 344 -9.28 -18.45 16.49
C GLN A 344 -8.32 -19.60 16.14
N LYS A 345 -7.06 -19.31 15.79
CA LYS A 345 -6.02 -20.31 15.49
C LYS A 345 -5.73 -21.22 16.69
N ASN A 346 -5.61 -20.64 17.88
CA ASN A 346 -5.36 -21.40 19.12
C ASN A 346 -6.60 -22.17 19.61
N GLY A 347 -7.80 -21.63 19.36
CA GLY A 347 -9.06 -22.15 19.89
C GLY A 347 -9.06 -22.22 21.43
N LYS A 348 -9.75 -23.23 21.97
CA LYS A 348 -9.86 -23.44 23.44
C LYS A 348 -8.61 -24.12 24.01
N SER A 349 -7.55 -23.35 24.22
CA SER A 349 -6.31 -23.82 24.85
C SER A 349 -6.48 -24.13 26.35
N ARG A 350 -7.06 -25.30 26.66
CA ARG A 350 -7.16 -25.82 28.03
C ARG A 350 -5.80 -26.04 28.69
N THR A 351 -4.76 -26.30 27.89
CA THR A 351 -3.39 -26.46 28.38
C THR A 351 -2.86 -25.15 28.96
N LEU A 352 -3.04 -24.02 28.25
CA LEU A 352 -2.69 -22.69 28.77
C LEU A 352 -3.51 -22.38 30.01
N GLN A 353 -4.84 -22.59 29.96
CA GLN A 353 -5.74 -22.33 31.08
C GLN A 353 -5.34 -23.09 32.36
N ALA A 354 -5.08 -24.40 32.27
CA ALA A 354 -4.67 -25.21 33.42
C ALA A 354 -3.33 -24.74 34.01
N LEU A 355 -2.37 -24.42 33.14
CA LEU A 355 -1.03 -23.98 33.53
C LEU A 355 -1.03 -22.57 34.16
N GLU A 356 -1.91 -21.67 33.71
CA GLU A 356 -2.11 -20.35 34.33
C GLU A 356 -2.89 -20.43 35.64
N LEU A 357 -3.83 -21.37 35.77
CA LEU A 357 -4.48 -21.70 37.04
C LEU A 357 -3.50 -22.22 38.10
N GLU A 358 -2.50 -23.01 37.69
CA GLU A 358 -1.45 -23.52 38.59
C GLU A 358 -0.36 -22.47 38.90
N SER A 359 0.01 -21.63 37.92
CA SER A 359 1.17 -20.73 38.00
C SER A 359 0.82 -19.27 38.34
N GLY A 360 -0.44 -18.88 38.23
CA GLY A 360 -0.92 -17.50 38.15
C GLY A 360 -0.96 -16.98 36.71
N ILE A 361 -2.04 -16.25 36.38
CA ILE A 361 -2.32 -15.64 35.07
C ILE A 361 -1.12 -14.82 34.57
N GLY A 362 -0.71 -15.02 33.31
CA GLY A 362 0.35 -14.25 32.64
C GLY A 362 1.76 -14.43 33.21
N ARG A 363 1.95 -15.12 34.34
CA ARG A 363 3.24 -15.15 35.05
C ARG A 363 4.36 -15.78 34.23
N GLN A 364 4.08 -16.86 33.52
CA GLN A 364 5.06 -17.50 32.64
C GLN A 364 5.38 -16.64 31.40
N ARG A 365 4.42 -15.83 30.92
CA ARG A 365 4.64 -14.87 29.82
C ARG A 365 5.58 -13.75 30.27
N ARG A 366 5.39 -13.22 31.49
CA ARG A 366 6.31 -12.26 32.14
C ARG A 366 7.71 -12.84 32.31
N LEU A 367 7.83 -14.08 32.77
CA LEU A 367 9.12 -14.80 32.87
C LEU A 367 9.81 -14.94 31.51
N TRP A 368 9.11 -15.42 30.48
CA TRP A 368 9.66 -15.58 29.14
C TRP A 368 10.11 -14.26 28.51
N LYS A 369 9.33 -13.19 28.63
CA LYS A 369 9.74 -11.86 28.16
C LYS A 369 10.95 -11.31 28.92
N TRP A 370 10.98 -11.45 30.25
CA TRP A 370 12.12 -11.03 31.08
C TRP A 370 13.40 -11.80 30.73
N THR A 371 13.33 -13.13 30.54
CA THR A 371 14.47 -13.93 30.07
C THR A 371 14.90 -13.53 28.67
N SER A 372 13.97 -13.27 27.75
CA SER A 372 14.29 -12.79 26.39
C SER A 372 14.98 -11.43 26.41
N TYR A 373 14.56 -10.51 27.28
CA TYR A 373 15.26 -9.24 27.53
C TYR A 373 16.69 -9.46 28.02
N TYR A 374 16.87 -10.28 29.08
CA TYR A 374 18.20 -10.57 29.63
C TYR A 374 19.13 -11.17 28.58
N THR A 375 18.64 -12.15 27.81
CA THR A 375 19.36 -12.76 26.69
C THR A 375 19.74 -11.73 25.62
N SER A 376 18.81 -10.85 25.23
CA SER A 376 19.09 -9.80 24.22
C SER A 376 20.18 -8.80 24.65
N GLU A 377 20.22 -8.43 25.94
CA GLU A 377 21.31 -7.58 26.46
C GLU A 377 22.64 -8.36 26.51
N LYS A 378 22.64 -9.63 26.94
CA LYS A 378 23.86 -10.44 27.08
C LYS A 378 24.52 -10.84 25.77
N ILE A 379 23.74 -11.09 24.73
CA ILE A 379 24.29 -11.44 23.40
C ILE A 379 24.78 -10.18 22.69
N ALA A 380 24.16 -9.02 22.92
CA ALA A 380 24.60 -7.76 22.32
C ALA A 380 25.95 -7.23 22.85
N ASP A 381 26.46 -7.79 23.95
CA ASP A 381 27.82 -7.53 24.46
C ASP A 381 28.88 -8.42 23.76
N GLN A 382 28.46 -9.41 22.95
CA GLN A 382 29.33 -10.30 22.19
C GLN A 382 29.56 -9.76 20.77
N ASP A 383 30.78 -9.94 20.26
CA ASP A 383 31.08 -9.59 18.88
C ASP A 383 30.31 -10.50 17.92
N GLY A 384 29.59 -9.92 16.96
CA GLY A 384 28.89 -10.63 15.88
C GLY A 384 27.66 -11.45 16.29
N GLY A 385 26.78 -10.89 17.13
CA GLY A 385 25.44 -11.44 17.45
C GLY A 385 24.31 -10.41 17.32
N LYS A 386 24.39 -9.48 16.36
CA LYS A 386 23.43 -8.36 16.25
C LYS A 386 22.02 -8.84 15.94
N TYR A 387 21.86 -9.83 15.05
CA TYR A 387 20.54 -10.37 14.73
C TYR A 387 20.02 -11.27 15.84
N GLU A 388 20.87 -12.02 16.54
CA GLU A 388 20.41 -12.79 17.71
C GLU A 388 19.84 -11.88 18.81
N ALA A 389 20.57 -10.80 19.13
CA ALA A 389 20.10 -9.80 20.07
C ALA A 389 18.77 -9.17 19.62
N ALA A 390 18.65 -8.80 18.34
CA ALA A 390 17.42 -8.20 17.79
C ALA A 390 16.23 -9.18 17.77
N VAL A 391 16.48 -10.46 17.45
CA VAL A 391 15.48 -11.54 17.47
C VAL A 391 14.90 -11.70 18.89
N TYR A 392 15.75 -11.84 19.91
CA TYR A 392 15.26 -11.93 21.30
C TYR A 392 14.62 -10.62 21.79
N ALA A 393 15.17 -9.47 21.39
CA ALA A 393 14.61 -8.16 21.69
C ALA A 393 13.19 -7.96 21.13
N SER A 394 12.89 -8.51 19.95
CA SER A 394 11.56 -8.44 19.32
C SER A 394 10.45 -9.14 20.11
N ARG A 395 10.82 -10.10 20.97
CA ARG A 395 9.88 -10.85 21.82
C ARG A 395 9.57 -10.14 23.14
N CYS A 396 10.36 -9.13 23.51
CA CYS A 396 10.26 -8.42 24.79
C CYS A 396 10.21 -6.88 24.69
N GLY A 397 10.28 -6.30 23.49
CA GLY A 397 10.20 -4.84 23.30
C GLY A 397 11.49 -4.07 23.64
N ASN A 398 12.66 -4.70 23.48
CA ASN A 398 13.95 -4.05 23.76
C ASN A 398 14.45 -3.23 22.56
N LEU A 399 13.83 -2.06 22.32
CA LEU A 399 14.12 -1.18 21.17
C LEU A 399 15.60 -0.84 20.98
N LYS A 400 16.35 -0.67 22.08
CA LYS A 400 17.81 -0.45 22.09
C LYS A 400 18.57 -1.47 21.25
N ARG A 401 18.07 -2.71 21.15
CA ARG A 401 18.70 -3.82 20.40
C ARG A 401 18.01 -4.13 19.07
N MET A 402 16.75 -3.71 18.88
CA MET A 402 16.03 -3.85 17.60
C MET A 402 16.40 -2.75 16.59
N LEU A 403 16.42 -1.49 17.00
CA LEU A 403 16.60 -0.35 16.09
C LEU A 403 17.93 -0.36 15.31
N PRO A 404 19.08 -0.81 15.87
CA PRO A 404 20.34 -0.87 15.12
C PRO A 404 20.37 -1.82 13.91
N VAL A 405 19.41 -2.77 13.81
CA VAL A 405 19.27 -3.67 12.65
C VAL A 405 18.12 -3.26 11.71
N CYS A 406 17.43 -2.16 12.00
CA CYS A 406 16.36 -1.62 11.16
C CYS A 406 16.97 -0.66 10.10
N THR A 407 17.05 -1.11 8.85
CA THR A 407 17.73 -0.40 7.77
C THR A 407 16.82 0.45 6.89
N ASP A 408 15.51 0.35 7.11
CA ASP A 408 14.41 0.90 6.31
C ASP A 408 13.31 1.43 7.23
N TRP A 409 12.39 2.23 6.69
CA TRP A 409 11.38 2.91 7.50
C TRP A 409 10.39 1.92 8.11
N GLU A 410 9.98 0.90 7.36
CA GLU A 410 9.05 -0.13 7.78
C GLU A 410 9.58 -0.95 8.96
N SER A 411 10.83 -1.40 8.92
CA SER A 411 11.45 -2.13 10.05
C SER A 411 11.54 -1.29 11.31
N ALA A 412 11.93 -0.02 11.20
CA ALA A 412 12.01 0.88 12.35
C ALA A 412 10.63 1.22 12.92
N CYS A 413 9.65 1.49 12.05
CA CYS A 413 8.26 1.75 12.43
C CYS A 413 7.64 0.52 13.11
N TRP A 414 7.83 -0.68 12.53
CA TRP A 414 7.38 -1.95 13.08
C TRP A 414 7.99 -2.21 14.45
N ALA A 415 9.31 -2.01 14.59
CA ALA A 415 9.99 -2.21 15.85
C ALA A 415 9.39 -1.33 16.96
N MET A 416 9.19 -0.04 16.69
CA MET A 416 8.59 0.89 17.66
C MET A 416 7.12 0.58 17.95
N ALA A 417 6.29 0.37 16.93
CA ALA A 417 4.86 0.10 17.09
C ALA A 417 4.61 -1.22 17.81
N LYS A 418 5.30 -2.29 17.40
CA LYS A 418 5.20 -3.61 18.04
C LYS A 418 5.69 -3.58 19.48
N SER A 419 6.83 -2.96 19.75
CA SER A 419 7.37 -2.85 21.11
C SER A 419 6.44 -2.06 22.04
N TRP A 420 5.87 -0.95 21.55
CA TRP A 420 4.92 -0.14 22.31
C TRP A 420 3.63 -0.91 22.60
N PHE A 421 3.09 -1.59 21.60
CA PHE A 421 1.93 -2.48 21.72
C PHE A 421 2.16 -3.60 22.74
N ASP A 422 3.26 -4.35 22.59
CA ASP A 422 3.66 -5.41 23.50
C ASP A 422 3.75 -4.91 24.95
N THR A 423 4.25 -3.69 25.15
CA THR A 423 4.39 -3.08 26.48
C THR A 423 3.06 -2.64 27.07
N GLN A 424 2.14 -2.08 26.26
CA GLN A 424 0.77 -1.73 26.70
C GLN A 424 0.02 -2.97 27.21
N VAL A 425 0.09 -4.08 26.47
CA VAL A 425 -0.52 -5.36 26.86
C VAL A 425 0.14 -5.92 28.13
N ASP A 426 1.46 -5.79 28.28
CA ASP A 426 2.17 -6.23 29.49
C ASP A 426 1.77 -5.43 30.73
N LEU A 427 1.54 -4.12 30.59
CA LEU A 427 1.06 -3.25 31.67
C LEU A 427 -0.38 -3.58 32.07
N TYR A 428 -1.28 -3.80 31.10
CA TYR A 428 -2.66 -4.21 31.36
C TYR A 428 -2.72 -5.54 32.14
N LEU A 429 -2.04 -6.58 31.65
CA LEU A 429 -2.01 -7.89 32.33
C LEU A 429 -1.37 -7.83 33.72
N GLY A 430 -0.46 -6.89 33.95
CA GLY A 430 0.11 -6.63 35.28
C GLY A 430 -0.87 -6.03 36.29
N GLN A 431 -1.87 -5.26 35.82
CA GLN A 431 -2.90 -4.65 36.66
C GLN A 431 -3.97 -5.67 37.06
N VAL A 432 -4.48 -6.45 36.10
CA VAL A 432 -5.50 -7.50 36.33
C VAL A 432 -5.10 -8.46 37.47
N GLN A 433 -3.81 -8.77 37.59
CA GLN A 433 -3.29 -9.64 38.65
C GLN A 433 -3.22 -8.99 40.05
N GLN A 434 -3.22 -7.66 40.16
CA GLN A 434 -3.23 -6.97 41.46
C GLN A 434 -4.64 -6.82 42.05
N ASP A 435 -5.66 -6.82 41.20
CA ASP A 435 -7.06 -6.67 41.60
C ASP A 435 -7.74 -7.98 42.04
N GLU A 436 -7.14 -9.15 41.78
CA GLU A 436 -7.59 -10.42 42.39
C GLU A 436 -7.27 -10.44 43.91
N PRO A 437 -8.27 -10.52 44.80
CA PRO A 437 -8.06 -10.47 46.24
C PRO A 437 -7.52 -11.83 46.74
N ASP A 438 -6.20 -11.99 46.65
CA ASP A 438 -5.47 -13.16 47.13
C ASP A 438 -5.73 -13.39 48.63
N PRO A 439 -6.54 -14.40 49.03
CA PRO A 439 -6.98 -14.57 50.41
C PRO A 439 -5.84 -15.03 51.33
N SER A 440 -4.64 -15.29 50.77
CA SER A 440 -3.44 -15.69 51.50
C SER A 440 -2.58 -14.51 51.99
N LYS A 441 -2.83 -13.28 51.53
CA LYS A 441 -1.97 -12.10 51.80
C LYS A 441 -2.48 -11.10 52.85
N SER A 442 -3.52 -11.45 53.63
CA SER A 442 -4.05 -10.56 54.67
C SER A 442 -3.20 -10.50 55.96
N SER A 443 -1.90 -10.14 55.90
CA SER A 443 -1.10 -9.74 57.07
C SER A 443 0.29 -9.13 56.76
N CYS A 444 0.40 -8.07 55.94
CA CYS A 444 1.59 -7.18 56.02
C CYS A 444 1.40 -5.70 55.63
N ASP A 445 0.20 -5.23 55.30
CA ASP A 445 -0.02 -3.80 54.97
C ASP A 445 -0.45 -2.98 56.19
N SER A 446 0.51 -2.24 56.76
CA SER A 446 0.26 -1.20 57.76
C SER A 446 1.42 -0.18 57.83
N VAL A 447 1.77 0.44 56.70
CA VAL A 447 2.40 1.78 56.69
C VAL A 447 1.79 2.62 55.57
N MET A 448 0.72 3.35 55.87
CA MET A 448 0.14 4.36 54.99
C MET A 448 0.61 5.76 55.40
N ASN A 449 0.87 6.61 54.39
CA ASN A 449 1.07 8.07 54.45
C ASN A 449 2.26 8.65 55.25
N GLY A 450 3.20 9.22 54.50
CA GLY A 450 4.23 10.15 55.00
C GLY A 450 4.87 10.92 53.85
N SER A 451 4.40 12.14 53.57
CA SER A 451 4.94 12.98 52.49
C SER A 451 6.32 13.54 52.82
N SER A 452 7.35 13.16 52.06
CA SER A 452 8.56 13.97 51.90
C SER A 452 9.24 13.70 50.56
N ARG A 453 9.34 14.75 49.73
CA ARG A 453 10.26 14.77 48.59
C ARG A 453 11.69 14.69 49.15
N GLN A 454 12.39 13.59 48.92
CA GLN A 454 13.84 13.54 48.96
C GLN A 454 14.35 13.19 47.56
N GLU A 455 15.02 14.15 46.94
CA GLU A 455 15.78 13.96 45.71
C GLU A 455 17.03 13.14 46.04
N GLY A 456 17.42 12.21 45.15
CA GLY A 456 18.76 11.61 45.19
C GLY A 456 18.90 10.22 45.83
N GLN A 457 17.97 9.29 45.57
CA GLN A 457 18.30 7.85 45.59
C GLN A 457 17.78 7.16 44.33
N SER A 458 18.69 6.55 43.57
CA SER A 458 18.36 5.71 42.42
C SER A 458 17.73 4.41 42.91
N LEU A 459 16.41 4.32 42.80
CA LEU A 459 15.67 3.07 43.02
C LEU A 459 16.20 2.01 42.06
N GLN A 460 16.90 1.00 42.60
CA GLN A 460 17.36 -0.13 41.80
C GLN A 460 16.13 -0.91 41.32
N VAL A 461 15.89 -0.92 40.00
CA VAL A 461 14.80 -1.69 39.40
C VAL A 461 15.01 -3.17 39.76
N PRO A 462 14.01 -3.89 40.32
CA PRO A 462 14.23 -5.26 40.79
C PRO A 462 14.64 -6.19 39.65
N LEU A 463 15.77 -6.88 39.81
CA LEU A 463 16.43 -7.73 38.80
C LEU A 463 15.70 -9.07 38.51
N GLY A 464 14.37 -9.14 38.61
CA GLY A 464 13.60 -10.38 38.48
C GLY A 464 12.33 -10.23 37.64
N PRO A 465 11.70 -11.36 37.23
CA PRO A 465 10.55 -11.37 36.32
C PRO A 465 9.30 -10.67 36.86
N GLU A 466 9.19 -10.50 38.18
CA GLU A 466 8.09 -9.77 38.81
C GLU A 466 8.17 -8.24 38.58
N SER A 467 9.29 -7.70 38.08
CA SER A 467 9.39 -6.29 37.66
C SER A 467 9.10 -6.05 36.18
N TRP A 468 8.72 -7.08 35.41
CA TRP A 468 8.35 -6.93 34.01
C TRP A 468 7.04 -6.11 33.88
N PRO A 469 6.93 -5.09 32.99
CA PRO A 469 7.86 -4.70 31.91
C PRO A 469 8.82 -3.53 32.23
N CYS A 470 9.09 -3.18 33.49
CA CYS A 470 9.82 -1.95 33.87
C CYS A 470 11.21 -1.77 33.22
N HIS A 471 11.85 -2.84 32.75
CA HIS A 471 13.16 -2.79 32.08
C HIS A 471 13.13 -2.16 30.67
N VAL A 472 11.96 -2.13 30.03
CA VAL A 472 11.80 -1.60 28.66
C VAL A 472 10.93 -0.34 28.58
N LEU A 473 10.29 0.08 29.69
CA LEU A 473 9.39 1.24 29.74
C LEU A 473 10.05 2.53 29.21
N ASP A 474 11.23 2.87 29.73
CA ASP A 474 11.96 4.11 29.35
C ASP A 474 12.35 4.15 27.86
N GLN A 475 12.33 3.00 27.18
CA GLN A 475 12.62 2.92 25.75
C GLN A 475 11.40 3.24 24.87
N GLN A 476 10.19 2.97 25.37
CA GLN A 476 8.96 3.05 24.58
C GLN A 476 8.59 4.50 24.21
N PRO A 477 7.88 4.73 23.10
CA PRO A 477 7.17 5.99 22.91
C PRO A 477 6.05 6.14 23.95
N LEU A 478 5.73 7.38 24.33
CA LEU A 478 4.62 7.68 25.24
C LEU A 478 3.27 7.62 24.51
N ASP A 479 3.25 8.14 23.29
CA ASP A 479 2.13 8.22 22.38
C ASP A 479 2.61 8.07 20.93
N LEU A 480 1.67 8.05 19.98
CA LEU A 480 1.99 7.94 18.56
C LEU A 480 2.81 9.15 18.03
N PRO A 481 2.50 10.42 18.39
CA PRO A 481 3.38 11.55 18.06
C PRO A 481 4.85 11.36 18.51
N ALA A 482 5.10 10.84 19.72
CA ALA A 482 6.45 10.54 20.20
C ALA A 482 7.11 9.38 19.43
N LEU A 483 6.35 8.39 18.96
CA LEU A 483 6.84 7.34 18.05
C LEU A 483 7.30 7.96 16.73
N LEU A 484 6.47 8.78 16.10
CA LEU A 484 6.79 9.45 14.83
C LEU A 484 7.97 10.41 14.98
N GLN A 485 8.05 11.15 16.08
CA GLN A 485 9.20 12.00 16.40
C GLN A 485 10.49 11.17 16.56
N LYS A 486 10.44 9.99 17.19
CA LYS A 486 11.60 9.09 17.29
C LYS A 486 12.06 8.60 15.91
N LEU A 487 11.15 8.33 14.96
CA LEU A 487 11.52 8.00 13.57
C LEU A 487 12.20 9.15 12.83
N HIS A 488 11.82 10.41 13.12
CA HIS A 488 12.42 11.59 12.49
C HIS A 488 13.81 11.97 13.03
N SER A 489 14.08 11.79 14.33
CA SER A 489 15.23 12.42 14.99
C SER A 489 15.89 11.63 16.13
N SER A 490 15.76 10.30 16.18
CA SER A 490 16.49 9.49 17.17
C SER A 490 17.89 9.09 16.70
N ASP A 491 18.92 9.34 17.51
CA ASP A 491 20.31 8.94 17.22
C ASP A 491 20.52 7.41 17.14
N ILE A 492 19.58 6.61 17.65
CA ILE A 492 19.61 5.14 17.64
C ILE A 492 19.10 4.60 16.29
N VAL A 493 18.36 5.42 15.53
CA VAL A 493 17.71 5.06 14.27
C VAL A 493 18.67 5.31 13.10
N HIS A 494 18.68 4.40 12.12
CA HIS A 494 19.55 4.49 10.95
C HIS A 494 19.18 5.70 10.05
N GLU A 495 20.17 6.43 9.53
CA GLU A 495 19.97 7.68 8.75
C GLU A 495 19.07 7.52 7.51
N VAL A 496 18.94 6.30 6.96
CA VAL A 496 17.99 6.00 5.87
C VAL A 496 16.55 6.19 6.32
N VAL A 497 16.19 5.84 7.56
CA VAL A 497 14.84 5.99 8.11
C VAL A 497 14.47 7.47 8.21
N CYS A 498 15.34 8.30 8.79
CA CYS A 498 15.12 9.75 8.93
C CYS A 498 15.01 10.46 7.57
N ARG A 499 15.60 9.88 6.51
CA ARG A 499 15.39 10.32 5.12
C ARG A 499 14.05 9.83 4.57
N GLY A 500 13.71 8.56 4.76
CA GLY A 500 12.43 7.97 4.35
C GLY A 500 11.21 8.69 4.94
N CYS A 501 11.32 9.21 6.18
CA CYS A 501 10.28 10.04 6.80
C CYS A 501 9.95 11.34 6.02
N LYS A 502 10.73 11.70 4.99
CA LYS A 502 10.48 12.86 4.11
C LYS A 502 9.82 12.48 2.80
N ASP A 503 9.72 11.20 2.46
CA ASP A 503 9.07 10.74 1.24
C ASP A 503 7.55 10.97 1.33
N HIS A 504 6.92 11.33 0.20
CA HIS A 504 5.51 11.76 0.18
C HIS A 504 4.57 10.70 0.79
N HIS A 505 4.73 9.44 0.41
CA HIS A 505 3.91 8.33 0.92
C HIS A 505 4.13 8.07 2.42
N ARG A 506 5.35 8.22 2.95
CA ARG A 506 5.59 8.12 4.40
C ARG A 506 4.94 9.27 5.16
N GLN A 507 4.98 10.48 4.62
CA GLN A 507 4.23 11.60 5.21
C GLN A 507 2.72 11.33 5.21
N ILE A 508 2.16 10.80 4.12
CA ILE A 508 0.76 10.38 4.04
C ILE A 508 0.44 9.33 5.11
N GLU A 509 1.24 8.25 5.18
CA GLU A 509 1.08 7.15 6.14
C GLU A 509 1.13 7.64 7.59
N MET A 510 2.11 8.46 7.95
CA MET A 510 2.24 9.01 9.32
C MET A 510 1.06 9.91 9.71
N ASN A 511 0.48 10.66 8.77
CA ASN A 511 -0.73 11.45 9.04
C ASN A 511 -1.98 10.56 9.18
N LEU A 512 -2.12 9.53 8.34
CA LEU A 512 -3.20 8.53 8.43
C LEU A 512 -3.15 7.77 9.75
N MET A 513 -1.97 7.32 10.19
CA MET A 513 -1.76 6.69 11.49
C MET A 513 -2.18 7.61 12.64
N SER A 514 -1.85 8.91 12.53
CA SER A 514 -2.16 9.92 13.56
C SER A 514 -3.62 10.38 13.57
N GLY A 515 -4.41 10.03 12.55
CA GLY A 515 -5.76 10.55 12.35
C GLY A 515 -5.82 12.03 11.95
N ASP A 516 -4.70 12.70 11.66
CA ASP A 516 -4.69 14.12 11.25
C ASP A 516 -4.98 14.26 9.75
N ILE A 517 -6.24 14.01 9.40
CA ILE A 517 -6.75 14.21 8.04
C ILE A 517 -6.67 15.69 7.63
N ALA A 518 -6.68 16.63 8.58
CA ALA A 518 -6.61 18.05 8.28
C ALA A 518 -5.20 18.46 7.80
N GLN A 519 -4.13 17.96 8.44
CA GLN A 519 -2.75 18.16 8.02
C GLN A 519 -2.45 17.38 6.73
N LEU A 520 -2.97 16.16 6.58
CA LEU A 520 -2.86 15.36 5.35
C LEU A 520 -3.38 16.13 4.12
N LEU A 521 -4.55 16.76 4.24
CA LEU A 521 -5.14 17.56 3.16
C LEU A 521 -4.29 18.80 2.81
N ASP A 522 -3.68 19.46 3.79
CA ASP A 522 -2.78 20.60 3.53
C ASP A 522 -1.49 20.16 2.81
N LEU A 523 -0.91 19.02 3.22
CA LEU A 523 0.27 18.46 2.57
C LEU A 523 -0.03 18.10 1.10
N LEU A 524 -1.08 17.31 0.86
CA LEU A 524 -1.54 16.96 -0.49
C LEU A 524 -1.80 18.21 -1.35
N TRP A 525 -2.51 19.19 -0.80
CA TRP A 525 -2.76 20.45 -1.51
C TRP A 525 -1.48 21.24 -1.80
N SER A 526 -0.52 21.29 -0.86
CA SER A 526 0.75 21.98 -1.06
C SER A 526 1.60 21.39 -2.21
N TRP A 527 1.50 20.08 -2.44
CA TRP A 527 2.22 19.39 -3.51
C TRP A 527 1.53 19.53 -4.88
N MET A 528 0.20 19.66 -4.90
CA MET A 528 -0.60 19.78 -6.12
C MET A 528 -0.87 21.23 -6.55
N SER A 529 -0.89 22.20 -5.63
CA SER A 529 -1.25 23.58 -5.96
C SER A 529 -0.21 24.22 -6.90
N PRO A 530 -0.65 24.93 -7.95
CA PRO A 530 0.23 25.86 -8.65
C PRO A 530 0.61 26.98 -7.66
N LEU A 531 1.92 27.26 -7.55
CA LEU A 531 2.37 28.48 -6.87
C LEU A 531 2.10 29.67 -7.81
N GLU A 532 1.50 30.74 -7.31
CA GLU A 532 1.21 31.93 -8.11
C GLU A 532 2.48 32.72 -8.48
N ASP A 533 3.56 32.53 -7.72
CA ASP A 533 4.87 33.14 -7.92
C ASP A 533 5.95 32.11 -8.31
N ASP A 534 6.03 31.75 -9.60
CA ASP A 534 7.34 31.71 -10.26
C ASP A 534 7.21 31.75 -11.80
N LYS A 535 7.90 32.71 -12.44
CA LYS A 535 7.92 32.82 -13.91
C LYS A 535 9.14 32.18 -14.55
N ASP A 536 10.17 31.80 -13.79
CA ASP A 536 11.45 31.35 -14.35
C ASP A 536 12.23 30.37 -13.43
N VAL A 537 11.61 29.26 -13.00
CA VAL A 537 12.34 28.02 -12.67
C VAL A 537 11.54 26.79 -13.11
N LEU A 538 12.22 25.80 -13.71
CA LEU A 538 11.67 24.48 -13.99
C LEU A 538 11.26 23.77 -12.68
N ARG A 539 9.99 23.92 -12.28
CA ARG A 539 9.38 23.06 -11.23
C ARG A 539 9.52 21.59 -11.67
N PRO A 540 9.74 20.63 -10.73
CA PRO A 540 9.43 19.24 -11.01
C PRO A 540 8.00 19.19 -11.52
N HIS A 541 7.76 18.50 -12.64
CA HIS A 541 6.41 18.39 -13.18
C HIS A 541 5.54 17.74 -12.09
N ILE A 542 4.37 18.31 -11.80
CA ILE A 542 3.45 17.78 -10.78
C ILE A 542 3.17 16.33 -11.16
N ASP A 543 3.52 15.39 -10.26
CA ASP A 543 3.49 13.97 -10.58
C ASP A 543 2.04 13.54 -10.87
N PRO A 544 1.72 13.08 -12.10
CA PRO A 544 0.39 12.58 -12.44
C PRO A 544 -0.13 11.49 -11.49
N GLN A 545 0.77 10.68 -10.93
CA GLN A 545 0.40 9.62 -9.98
C GLN A 545 -0.06 10.23 -8.65
N MET A 546 0.61 11.27 -8.15
CA MET A 546 0.23 11.96 -6.92
C MET A 546 -1.11 12.71 -7.07
N ILE A 547 -1.39 13.32 -8.23
CA ILE A 547 -2.69 13.95 -8.50
C ILE A 547 -3.81 12.89 -8.49
N ARG A 548 -3.61 11.75 -9.17
CA ARG A 548 -4.56 10.63 -9.15
C ARG A 548 -4.77 10.11 -7.73
N PHE A 549 -3.69 9.83 -7.01
CA PHE A 549 -3.75 9.32 -5.64
C PHE A 549 -4.51 10.27 -4.72
N GLY A 550 -4.18 11.55 -4.72
CA GLY A 550 -4.85 12.57 -3.90
C GLY A 550 -6.36 12.65 -4.17
N ALA A 551 -6.78 12.62 -5.43
CA ALA A 551 -8.21 12.61 -5.79
C ALA A 551 -8.94 11.36 -5.31
N HIS A 552 -8.35 10.18 -5.49
CA HIS A 552 -8.96 8.92 -5.03
C HIS A 552 -9.00 8.83 -3.51
N LEU A 553 -7.92 9.26 -2.82
CA LEU A 553 -7.85 9.27 -1.37
C LEU A 553 -8.90 10.19 -0.77
N VAL A 554 -9.10 11.39 -1.32
CA VAL A 554 -10.19 12.30 -0.92
C VAL A 554 -11.56 11.63 -1.06
N LEU A 555 -11.82 10.94 -2.17
CA LEU A 555 -13.10 10.27 -2.39
C LEU A 555 -13.33 9.09 -1.44
N VAL A 556 -12.30 8.28 -1.19
CA VAL A 556 -12.38 7.19 -0.22
C VAL A 556 -12.60 7.73 1.20
N LEU A 557 -11.85 8.76 1.62
CA LEU A 557 -12.02 9.41 2.93
C LEU A 557 -13.43 10.01 3.09
N ARG A 558 -14.00 10.61 2.04
CA ARG A 558 -15.40 11.12 2.06
C ARG A 558 -16.42 10.01 2.34
N HIS A 559 -16.20 8.80 1.84
CA HIS A 559 -17.10 7.66 2.06
C HIS A 559 -16.87 7.00 3.43
N LEU A 560 -15.61 6.80 3.83
CA LEU A 560 -15.26 6.19 5.13
C LEU A 560 -15.70 7.07 6.32
N LEU A 561 -15.52 8.39 6.21
CA LEU A 561 -15.75 9.36 7.30
C LEU A 561 -17.12 10.06 7.19
N ALA A 562 -18.05 9.53 6.38
CA ALA A 562 -19.34 10.15 6.11
C ALA A 562 -20.23 10.37 7.36
N GLY A 563 -19.98 9.61 8.45
CA GLY A 563 -20.71 9.70 9.71
C GLY A 563 -20.12 10.65 10.77
N GLU A 564 -18.94 11.24 10.53
CA GLU A 564 -18.22 12.01 11.56
C GLU A 564 -18.50 13.52 11.53
N VAL A 565 -18.23 14.19 12.66
CA VAL A 565 -18.78 15.51 13.04
C VAL A 565 -17.64 16.38 13.62
N ASP A 566 -17.32 17.58 13.16
CA ASP A 566 -17.87 18.37 12.03
C ASP A 566 -16.77 19.16 11.27
N THR A 567 -15.76 19.68 11.97
CA THR A 567 -14.85 20.74 11.46
C THR A 567 -13.89 20.26 10.37
N PHE A 568 -13.25 19.11 10.54
CA PHE A 568 -12.37 18.56 9.50
C PHE A 568 -13.16 18.08 8.27
N ARG A 569 -14.45 17.72 8.43
CA ARG A 569 -15.34 17.35 7.32
C ARG A 569 -15.55 18.53 6.37
N GLU A 570 -15.71 19.75 6.88
CA GLU A 570 -15.74 20.97 6.04
C GLU A 570 -14.44 21.14 5.25
N LYS A 571 -13.29 20.88 5.87
CA LYS A 571 -11.98 20.91 5.20
C LYS A 571 -11.84 19.82 4.13
N LEU A 572 -12.30 18.59 4.40
CA LEU A 572 -12.32 17.48 3.44
C LEU A 572 -13.25 17.74 2.25
N MET A 573 -14.36 18.45 2.45
CA MET A 573 -15.21 18.90 1.35
C MET A 573 -14.56 20.05 0.57
N THR A 574 -14.08 21.10 1.23
CA THR A 574 -13.53 22.29 0.57
C THR A 574 -12.17 22.04 -0.11
N VAL A 575 -11.17 21.52 0.61
CA VAL A 575 -9.85 21.17 0.06
C VAL A 575 -9.96 19.99 -0.90
N GLY A 576 -10.79 19.00 -0.56
CA GLY A 576 -11.05 17.87 -1.45
C GLY A 576 -11.68 18.28 -2.79
N ASP A 577 -12.56 19.28 -2.81
CA ASP A 577 -13.14 19.80 -4.06
C ASP A 577 -12.08 20.49 -4.92
N PHE A 578 -11.13 21.21 -4.32
CA PHE A 578 -10.00 21.77 -5.06
C PHE A 578 -9.08 20.68 -5.63
N ILE A 579 -8.79 19.61 -4.88
CA ILE A 579 -8.00 18.46 -5.34
C ILE A 579 -8.71 17.74 -6.50
N LEU A 580 -10.01 17.46 -6.36
CA LEU A 580 -10.82 16.82 -7.40
C LEU A 580 -10.93 17.70 -8.65
N GLN A 581 -11.10 19.01 -8.49
CA GLN A 581 -11.11 19.97 -9.60
C GLN A 581 -9.76 19.96 -10.35
N MET A 582 -8.63 19.96 -9.64
CA MET A 582 -7.29 19.86 -10.23
C MET A 582 -7.10 18.54 -11.00
N TYR A 583 -7.51 17.40 -10.44
CA TYR A 583 -7.42 16.11 -11.12
C TYR A 583 -8.32 16.03 -12.36
N THR A 584 -9.54 16.56 -12.27
CA THR A 584 -10.48 16.57 -13.39
C THR A 584 -9.99 17.47 -14.53
N MET A 585 -9.39 18.63 -14.21
CA MET A 585 -8.67 19.48 -15.19
C MET A 585 -7.42 18.79 -15.76
N PHE A 586 -6.72 17.98 -14.97
CA PHE A 586 -5.60 17.16 -15.47
C PHE A 586 -6.08 16.12 -16.50
N LEU A 587 -7.13 15.36 -16.20
CA LEU A 587 -7.72 14.38 -17.14
C LEU A 587 -8.16 15.05 -18.46
N PHE A 588 -8.82 16.20 -18.36
CA PHE A 588 -9.19 17.04 -19.50
C PHE A 588 -7.97 17.53 -20.32
N SER A 589 -6.86 17.88 -19.67
CA SER A 589 -5.61 18.24 -20.36
C SER A 589 -4.93 17.06 -21.08
N LYS A 590 -5.28 15.83 -20.69
CA LYS A 590 -4.82 14.57 -21.30
C LYS A 590 -5.80 13.99 -22.34
N ASN A 591 -6.91 14.68 -22.60
CA ASN A 591 -7.98 14.24 -23.50
C ASN A 591 -8.66 12.93 -23.06
N HIS A 592 -8.77 12.71 -21.75
CA HIS A 592 -9.59 11.67 -21.14
C HIS A 592 -10.97 12.21 -20.77
N GLU A 593 -11.70 12.79 -21.74
CA GLU A 593 -12.99 13.44 -21.45
C GLU A 593 -14.06 12.46 -20.95
N GLU A 594 -13.98 11.20 -21.38
CA GLU A 594 -14.84 10.11 -20.93
C GLU A 594 -14.77 9.84 -19.42
N LEU A 595 -13.66 10.16 -18.74
CA LEU A 595 -13.51 9.93 -17.31
C LEU A 595 -14.01 11.10 -16.44
N ILE A 596 -14.29 12.27 -17.04
CA ILE A 596 -14.57 13.52 -16.32
C ILE A 596 -15.82 13.41 -15.43
N GLY A 597 -16.91 12.82 -15.92
CA GLY A 597 -18.19 12.72 -15.22
C GLY A 597 -18.12 12.01 -13.87
N ILE A 598 -17.33 10.93 -13.79
CA ILE A 598 -17.11 10.15 -12.57
C ILE A 598 -16.64 11.06 -11.42
N TYR A 599 -15.65 11.92 -11.67
CA TYR A 599 -15.05 12.79 -10.66
C TYR A 599 -15.79 14.12 -10.50
N ALA A 600 -16.23 14.73 -11.60
CA ALA A 600 -16.94 16.00 -11.58
C ALA A 600 -18.28 15.91 -10.83
N SER A 601 -18.97 14.77 -10.90
CA SER A 601 -20.23 14.51 -10.16
C SER A 601 -20.07 14.42 -8.64
N GLN A 602 -18.83 14.37 -8.13
CA GLN A 602 -18.50 14.31 -6.70
C GLN A 602 -18.14 15.69 -6.10
N LEU A 603 -18.10 16.74 -6.92
CA LEU A 603 -17.87 18.12 -6.51
C LEU A 603 -19.15 18.77 -5.97
N ALA A 604 -19.02 19.82 -5.15
CA ALA A 604 -20.16 20.67 -4.79
C ALA A 604 -20.90 21.19 -6.05
N PRO A 605 -22.25 21.28 -6.06
CA PRO A 605 -23.05 21.53 -7.26
C PRO A 605 -22.59 22.72 -8.10
N HIS A 606 -22.26 23.85 -7.46
CA HIS A 606 -21.80 25.05 -8.14
C HIS A 606 -20.44 24.86 -8.84
N ARG A 607 -19.50 24.16 -8.19
CA ARG A 607 -18.17 23.84 -8.76
C ARG A 607 -18.27 22.87 -9.91
N CYS A 608 -19.12 21.86 -9.79
CA CYS A 608 -19.42 20.91 -10.87
C CYS A 608 -19.90 21.65 -12.13
N ILE A 609 -20.91 22.52 -11.98
CA ILE A 609 -21.47 23.30 -13.09
C ILE A 609 -20.40 24.24 -13.70
N ASP A 610 -19.69 25.01 -12.88
CA ASP A 610 -18.68 25.96 -13.35
C ASP A 610 -17.47 25.26 -14.01
N LEU A 611 -17.12 24.04 -13.58
CA LEU A 611 -16.08 23.23 -14.19
C LEU A 611 -16.46 22.78 -15.61
N PHE A 612 -17.66 22.21 -15.81
CA PHE A 612 -18.13 21.82 -17.14
C PHE A 612 -18.28 23.02 -18.08
N VAL A 613 -18.77 24.16 -17.58
CA VAL A 613 -18.84 25.41 -18.36
C VAL A 613 -17.44 25.85 -18.83
N ASN A 614 -16.45 25.88 -17.93
CA ASN A 614 -15.07 26.25 -18.26
C ASN A 614 -14.43 25.27 -19.27
N MET A 615 -14.65 23.97 -19.11
CA MET A 615 -14.16 22.96 -20.06
C MET A 615 -14.75 23.14 -21.46
N MET A 616 -16.04 23.49 -21.57
CA MET A 616 -16.69 23.83 -22.84
C MET A 616 -16.13 25.11 -23.47
N GLU A 617 -15.82 26.14 -22.65
CA GLU A 617 -15.18 27.38 -23.09
C GLU A 617 -13.78 27.11 -23.66
N LEU A 618 -12.96 26.34 -22.94
CA LEU A 618 -11.59 25.98 -23.36
C LEU A 618 -11.56 25.13 -24.66
N ARG A 619 -12.59 24.33 -24.93
CA ARG A 619 -12.74 23.53 -26.16
C ARG A 619 -13.57 24.22 -27.25
N MET A 620 -13.92 25.50 -27.15
CA MET A 620 -14.81 26.17 -28.12
C MET A 620 -14.37 26.05 -29.58
N ASN A 621 -13.06 25.99 -29.85
CA ASN A 621 -12.52 25.89 -31.21
C ASN A 621 -12.26 24.45 -31.69
N ASP A 622 -12.41 23.45 -30.81
CA ASP A 622 -12.09 22.05 -31.11
C ASP A 622 -13.24 21.35 -31.85
N SER A 623 -13.01 20.10 -32.29
CA SER A 623 -13.99 19.35 -33.10
C SER A 623 -15.31 19.09 -32.35
N VAL A 624 -16.39 18.85 -33.12
CA VAL A 624 -17.71 18.50 -32.55
C VAL A 624 -17.61 17.22 -31.71
N GLN A 625 -16.75 16.26 -32.09
CA GLN A 625 -16.53 15.01 -31.36
C GLN A 625 -15.99 15.24 -29.94
N VAL A 626 -15.01 16.14 -29.76
CA VAL A 626 -14.45 16.44 -28.43
C VAL A 626 -15.50 17.09 -27.53
N LYS A 627 -16.28 18.05 -28.06
CA LYS A 627 -17.39 18.68 -27.33
C LYS A 627 -18.46 17.66 -26.94
N TYR A 628 -18.80 16.75 -27.86
CA TYR A 628 -19.80 15.72 -27.65
C TYR A 628 -19.39 14.73 -26.54
N LYS A 629 -18.12 14.32 -26.46
CA LYS A 629 -17.61 13.52 -25.33
C LYS A 629 -17.88 14.18 -23.97
N ILE A 630 -17.59 15.48 -23.84
CA ILE A 630 -17.79 16.21 -22.57
C ILE A 630 -19.28 16.28 -22.23
N PHE A 631 -20.15 16.48 -23.23
CA PHE A 631 -21.61 16.42 -23.02
C PHE A 631 -22.09 15.03 -22.57
N LEU A 632 -21.63 13.95 -23.21
CA LEU A 632 -21.97 12.58 -22.79
C LEU A 632 -21.52 12.31 -21.34
N SER A 633 -20.26 12.65 -21.03
CA SER A 633 -19.66 12.53 -19.70
C SER A 633 -20.45 13.31 -18.63
N ALA A 634 -21.06 14.45 -18.98
CA ALA A 634 -21.97 15.17 -18.09
C ALA A 634 -23.35 14.51 -17.96
N ILE A 635 -23.94 14.02 -19.05
CA ILE A 635 -25.28 13.38 -19.08
C ILE A 635 -25.29 12.06 -18.31
N GLU A 636 -24.21 11.27 -18.40
CA GLU A 636 -24.12 9.95 -17.77
C GLU A 636 -24.07 10.02 -16.24
N TYR A 637 -23.44 11.05 -15.67
CA TYR A 637 -23.15 11.16 -14.23
C TYR A 637 -23.93 12.25 -13.48
N LEU A 638 -24.64 13.15 -14.18
CA LEU A 638 -25.44 14.22 -13.56
C LEU A 638 -26.95 14.06 -13.82
N PRO A 639 -27.81 14.39 -12.83
CA PRO A 639 -29.25 14.50 -13.08
C PRO A 639 -29.53 15.59 -14.13
N PHE A 640 -30.56 15.36 -14.96
CA PHE A 640 -30.95 16.30 -16.02
C PHE A 640 -31.35 17.67 -15.45
N SER A 641 -32.33 17.69 -14.53
CA SER A 641 -32.85 18.88 -13.86
C SER A 641 -32.43 18.93 -12.38
N THR A 642 -32.64 20.07 -11.72
CA THR A 642 -32.46 20.22 -10.26
C THR A 642 -33.42 19.32 -9.49
N GLY A 643 -32.89 18.30 -8.83
CA GLY A 643 -33.62 17.43 -7.90
C GLY A 643 -33.62 17.98 -6.47
N ASP A 644 -32.99 17.24 -5.56
CA ASP A 644 -32.79 17.62 -4.14
C ASP A 644 -31.76 18.74 -3.91
N GLY A 645 -31.07 19.18 -4.95
CA GLY A 645 -29.99 20.18 -4.89
C GLY A 645 -28.65 19.64 -4.37
N SER A 646 -28.51 18.32 -4.15
CA SER A 646 -27.27 17.72 -3.64
C SER A 646 -26.16 17.62 -4.70
N LYS A 647 -26.54 17.51 -5.98
CA LYS A 647 -25.64 17.42 -7.14
C LYS A 647 -25.86 18.57 -8.12
N GLY A 648 -24.84 18.88 -8.93
CA GLY A 648 -25.00 19.73 -10.11
C GLY A 648 -25.92 19.06 -11.13
N CYS A 649 -26.66 19.83 -11.92
CA CYS A 649 -27.55 19.32 -12.96
C CYS A 649 -27.11 19.78 -14.37
N PHE A 650 -27.48 18.98 -15.36
CA PHE A 650 -27.15 19.23 -16.77
C PHE A 650 -27.81 20.50 -17.33
N GLU A 651 -29.07 20.75 -16.96
CA GLU A 651 -29.84 21.93 -17.36
C GLU A 651 -29.11 23.24 -17.04
N ASN A 652 -28.57 23.38 -15.83
CA ASN A 652 -27.83 24.58 -15.40
C ASN A 652 -26.50 24.76 -16.16
N ILE A 653 -25.83 23.67 -16.56
CA ILE A 653 -24.63 23.72 -17.40
C ILE A 653 -25.00 24.30 -18.76
N ILE A 654 -26.06 23.77 -19.38
CA ILE A 654 -26.57 24.24 -20.68
C ILE A 654 -27.00 25.71 -20.61
N GLU A 655 -27.77 26.10 -19.59
CA GLU A 655 -28.22 27.49 -19.43
C GLU A 655 -27.01 28.44 -19.29
N ARG A 656 -26.03 28.10 -18.44
CA ARG A 656 -24.85 28.95 -18.21
C ARG A 656 -23.91 29.02 -19.42
N VAL A 657 -23.71 27.92 -20.17
CA VAL A 657 -22.99 27.94 -21.46
C VAL A 657 -23.72 28.81 -22.48
N LEU A 658 -25.05 28.67 -22.59
CA LEU A 658 -25.85 29.49 -23.52
C LEU A 658 -25.83 30.97 -23.13
N GLN A 659 -25.93 31.30 -21.84
CA GLN A 659 -25.84 32.67 -21.33
C GLN A 659 -24.48 33.30 -21.67
N ARG A 660 -23.37 32.64 -21.31
CA ARG A 660 -22.02 33.16 -21.63
C ARG A 660 -21.76 33.26 -23.13
N SER A 661 -22.31 32.35 -23.95
CA SER A 661 -22.25 32.45 -25.42
C SER A 661 -22.97 33.68 -26.00
N ARG A 662 -23.96 34.22 -25.26
CA ARG A 662 -24.64 35.49 -25.59
C ARG A 662 -23.83 36.69 -25.08
N ASP A 663 -23.23 36.60 -23.91
CA ASP A 663 -22.43 37.67 -23.30
C ASP A 663 -21.12 37.95 -24.04
N ILE A 664 -20.48 36.93 -24.64
CA ILE A 664 -19.30 37.08 -25.53
C ILE A 664 -19.58 38.04 -26.72
N LYS A 665 -20.85 38.33 -27.03
CA LYS A 665 -21.23 39.30 -28.08
C LYS A 665 -21.21 40.77 -27.62
N ILE A 666 -20.95 41.06 -26.34
CA ILE A 666 -21.03 42.42 -25.76
C ILE A 666 -19.75 42.76 -24.97
N GLY A 667 -18.58 42.62 -25.61
CA GLY A 667 -17.28 43.09 -25.10
C GLY A 667 -16.61 44.05 -26.09
N ASN A 668 -16.61 45.34 -25.76
CA ASN A 668 -15.98 46.48 -26.45
C ASN A 668 -15.42 46.24 -27.87
N CYS A 669 -16.24 46.55 -28.88
CA CYS A 669 -15.73 46.98 -30.18
C CYS A 669 -15.18 48.41 -30.06
N ASP A 670 -13.94 48.55 -29.56
CA ASP A 670 -13.26 49.84 -29.54
C ASP A 670 -12.97 50.33 -30.98
N LYS A 671 -13.38 51.56 -31.25
CA LYS A 671 -13.44 52.13 -32.61
C LYS A 671 -12.07 52.56 -33.13
N THR A 672 -11.25 51.62 -33.58
CA THR A 672 -10.17 51.89 -34.56
C THR A 672 -9.80 50.63 -35.33
N PHE A 673 -10.44 50.38 -36.46
CA PHE A 673 -9.83 50.15 -37.78
C PHE A 673 -10.94 49.83 -38.80
N TYR A 674 -11.05 50.63 -39.85
CA TYR A 674 -12.07 50.43 -40.90
C TYR A 674 -11.57 49.44 -41.97
N VAL A 675 -12.52 48.80 -42.66
CA VAL A 675 -12.35 47.88 -43.81
C VAL A 675 -11.91 46.44 -43.48
N SER A 676 -12.90 45.58 -43.17
CA SER A 676 -13.02 44.17 -43.64
C SER A 676 -14.34 43.49 -43.20
N GLU A 677 -15.46 44.23 -43.19
CA GLU A 677 -16.71 43.73 -42.61
C GLU A 677 -17.69 43.17 -43.65
N GLN A 678 -17.59 41.86 -43.95
CA GLN A 678 -18.72 41.11 -44.53
C GLN A 678 -18.71 39.57 -44.36
N LYS A 679 -17.71 38.98 -43.67
CA LYS A 679 -17.64 37.50 -43.46
C LYS A 679 -17.89 37.01 -42.04
N HIS A 680 -17.62 37.81 -40.98
CA HIS A 680 -17.74 37.31 -39.60
C HIS A 680 -19.18 37.16 -39.06
N PHE A 681 -20.17 37.88 -39.60
CA PHE A 681 -21.57 37.72 -39.18
C PHE A 681 -22.16 36.32 -39.48
N THR A 682 -21.54 35.56 -40.40
CA THR A 682 -21.97 34.19 -40.74
C THR A 682 -21.29 33.08 -39.92
N GLU A 683 -20.32 33.38 -39.07
CA GLU A 683 -19.68 32.40 -38.16
C GLU A 683 -20.25 32.48 -36.74
N SER A 684 -20.54 33.68 -36.25
CA SER A 684 -21.19 33.94 -34.95
C SER A 684 -22.68 33.53 -34.89
N SER A 685 -23.32 33.42 -36.06
CA SER A 685 -24.67 32.84 -36.22
C SER A 685 -24.62 31.31 -36.34
N LYS A 686 -23.57 30.75 -36.96
CA LYS A 686 -23.31 29.30 -36.98
C LYS A 686 -23.10 28.74 -35.57
N SER A 687 -22.25 29.34 -34.72
CA SER A 687 -22.03 28.79 -33.36
C SER A 687 -23.32 28.70 -32.53
N HIS A 688 -24.18 29.71 -32.60
CA HIS A 688 -25.49 29.69 -31.94
C HIS A 688 -26.42 28.63 -32.52
N SER A 689 -26.41 28.44 -33.86
CA SER A 689 -27.12 27.34 -34.52
C SER A 689 -26.56 25.96 -34.15
N TYR A 690 -25.25 25.83 -33.88
CA TYR A 690 -24.61 24.57 -33.51
C TYR A 690 -24.87 24.17 -32.06
N SER A 691 -24.94 25.12 -31.11
CA SER A 691 -25.41 24.83 -29.74
C SER A 691 -26.87 24.35 -29.74
N VAL A 692 -27.72 24.95 -30.59
CA VAL A 692 -29.11 24.50 -30.77
C VAL A 692 -29.18 23.14 -31.49
N ALA A 693 -28.30 22.87 -32.46
CA ALA A 693 -28.22 21.57 -33.11
C ALA A 693 -27.77 20.46 -32.14
N LEU A 694 -26.75 20.70 -31.30
CA LEU A 694 -26.33 19.78 -30.25
C LEU A 694 -27.43 19.53 -29.21
N LEU A 695 -28.22 20.55 -28.84
CA LEU A 695 -29.45 20.37 -28.07
C LEU A 695 -30.42 19.45 -28.79
N HIS A 696 -30.65 19.67 -30.08
CA HIS A 696 -31.56 18.86 -30.88
C HIS A 696 -31.09 17.40 -30.97
N THR A 697 -29.78 17.16 -31.13
CA THR A 697 -29.21 15.80 -31.12
C THR A 697 -29.35 15.15 -29.75
N ALA A 698 -29.04 15.85 -28.66
CA ALA A 698 -29.19 15.33 -27.30
C ALA A 698 -30.66 15.01 -26.93
N ILE A 699 -31.61 15.79 -27.46
CA ILE A 699 -33.06 15.55 -27.32
C ILE A 699 -33.56 14.43 -28.25
N TYR A 700 -32.86 14.14 -29.35
CA TYR A 700 -33.26 13.13 -30.35
C TYR A 700 -32.73 11.72 -30.03
N TYR A 701 -31.67 11.61 -29.21
CA TYR A 701 -31.13 10.34 -28.70
C TYR A 701 -31.72 9.93 -27.33
N GLN A 702 -32.84 10.55 -26.92
CA GLN A 702 -33.60 10.28 -25.70
C GLN A 702 -35.00 9.78 -26.03
#